data_AF-A0A8J7F2N6-F1
#
_entry.id   AF-A0A8J7F2N6-F1
#
_cell.length_a   1.000
_cell.length_b   1.000
_cell.length_c   1.000
_cell.angle_alpha   90.00
_cell.angle_beta   90.00
_cell.angle_gamma   90.00
#
_symmetry.space_group_name_H-M   'P 1'
#
loop_
_entity.id
_entity.type
_entity.pdbx_description
1 polymer ?
#
loop_
_entity_poly.entity_id
_entity_poly.type
_entity_poly.pdbx_seq_one_letter_code
_entity_poly.pdbx_strand_id
1 'polypeptide(L)'
;MRETRSWRYKATKSLTLQTNLHKDQIEALVDLELCLFAIEKLGIQSEIDTAISVWFLISNRFYLFPRLTSLVETAEAKRTLFNLRQLVPYLSNEDVTEQLLKIYSQIPSKYRAYDVDDKTYRFARKSMPSIWGNRFERFEELLSNKLKYRQRTVKYAEPGKEYRFRSGENTYSVRIPEDLPIYQGRVISVHRENNKAISVTRKEMESAANLLDERCGQNYKRRLSDIILEHFQGMGFVEIDTIVFDGVKNLVGLLNAGKSTLIEILTVAAAQKGHRVGIVFNEVVTCLRMASLLKKVGLRVSVVIGQRSRKTHLENWHSVDGGMDGFTHLSTACPLSQYFQPSNPSSPPCFDLREVKDLEESDDNTNNNGNNKNKSNGNGARVCPLIGQCPRHRDANELASVDVILTTVAAAIFTRPLPHVSPQSITYYELMYRTCSIVFFDECDKVQSNLDSTFLPAIKLIERGSNGFLDQVVTWTRTTKLRNSRNDLRQLAFGQFNHALQNADTLVDNICTQLQLSPDESKWLASEFFTCSSLAREFVLEIAASEGIDTDSSTFILDKNPVYKELADFLLGDWKNSWLAEYAMRLQSENYQEQQETITKIQEELTKKGWLKAIRDKWGFCSKFALFLKLVLFVSFFQQSIKTAYGLEQQVDGADEIVFFNRIPRDFYGLIPGLASGLVCGFKLEQQENQLTLWYFQALGQGRWLLENFSNCFADEGTQGAHALLLSGTSWAGLSPTYHVERQVDYLLRPKVKKSIEAISESIFHFSPCFYPDGKPVRVSGSTNKEEGLLQIVRSLLSQTDILQRDFDSLPEGRKRLIWYVNSYEQVNFIYDAIQSIDTGSYWKERVAALTSRSPLEEIDESLISRSNVENFGDTNRAILIVPTAAIGRGKNILNKQGLSAFGGAYFLIRPHPAPDDLEYKFRLALWRERKAIAGPREGNFIEACQDWRSKGYGIFLKSLDTRIQYSYKGLNKEVREGLIWNLMVLTWQAIARTIRGNQPTLVRFIDAAWAPNLAQKKAETEQDSLLKGFKYVLQPYFGKTRTGYDQIDLALVRSLYEPFYRALEKIDGI
;
A
#
# COMPACT_ATOMS: atom_id res chain seq x y z
N MET A 1 -12.01 5.18 -15.48
CA MET A 1 -12.62 3.87 -15.63
C MET A 1 -13.16 3.78 -17.04
N ARG A 2 -12.56 2.88 -17.80
CA ARG A 2 -12.95 2.60 -19.18
C ARG A 2 -14.32 1.90 -19.17
N GLU A 3 -15.10 2.11 -20.23
CA GLU A 3 -16.41 1.51 -20.44
C GLU A 3 -16.24 0.12 -21.05
N THR A 4 -16.15 -0.90 -20.20
CA THR A 4 -15.80 -2.27 -20.63
C THR A 4 -17.02 -3.19 -20.74
N ARG A 5 -18.22 -2.73 -20.33
CA ARG A 5 -19.44 -3.56 -20.22
C ARG A 5 -20.43 -3.38 -21.36
N SER A 6 -20.54 -2.20 -21.96
CA SER A 6 -21.65 -1.91 -22.86
C SER A 6 -21.59 -2.71 -24.15
N TRP A 7 -20.38 -2.97 -24.67
CA TRP A 7 -20.19 -3.82 -25.84
C TRP A 7 -20.56 -5.27 -25.54
N ARG A 8 -20.13 -5.83 -24.38
CA ARG A 8 -20.51 -7.17 -23.92
C ARG A 8 -22.02 -7.28 -23.84
N TYR A 9 -22.67 -6.36 -23.13
CA TYR A 9 -24.12 -6.37 -22.96
C TYR A 9 -24.86 -6.34 -24.32
N LYS A 10 -24.40 -5.52 -25.27
CA LYS A 10 -24.97 -5.48 -26.63
C LYS A 10 -24.75 -6.78 -27.39
N ALA A 11 -23.55 -7.36 -27.31
CA ALA A 11 -23.23 -8.65 -27.93
C ALA A 11 -24.07 -9.78 -27.33
N THR A 12 -24.10 -9.87 -25.99
CA THR A 12 -24.91 -10.86 -25.26
C THR A 12 -26.38 -10.75 -25.62
N LYS A 13 -26.97 -9.55 -25.56
CA LYS A 13 -28.38 -9.35 -25.92
C LYS A 13 -28.69 -9.76 -27.36
N SER A 14 -27.79 -9.44 -28.30
CA SER A 14 -27.95 -9.84 -29.71
C SER A 14 -27.88 -11.36 -29.88
N LEU A 15 -26.95 -12.02 -29.20
CA LEU A 15 -26.75 -13.48 -29.29
C LEU A 15 -27.84 -14.25 -28.56
N THR A 16 -28.36 -13.75 -27.43
CA THR A 16 -29.49 -14.38 -26.72
C THR A 16 -30.77 -14.38 -27.57
N LEU A 17 -30.94 -13.40 -28.47
CA LEU A 17 -32.07 -13.36 -29.41
C LEU A 17 -31.91 -14.33 -30.59
N GLN A 18 -30.69 -14.76 -30.89
CA GLN A 18 -30.36 -15.57 -32.08
C GLN A 18 -29.96 -17.01 -31.74
N THR A 19 -29.78 -17.33 -30.45
CA THR A 19 -29.25 -18.62 -29.99
C THR A 19 -29.98 -19.08 -28.72
N ASN A 20 -30.00 -20.40 -28.49
CA ASN A 20 -30.50 -21.01 -27.26
C ASN A 20 -29.42 -21.14 -26.17
N LEU A 21 -28.34 -20.36 -26.25
CA LEU A 21 -27.22 -20.44 -25.30
C LEU A 21 -27.57 -19.73 -23.99
N HIS A 22 -27.09 -20.26 -22.87
CA HIS A 22 -27.20 -19.57 -21.59
C HIS A 22 -26.31 -18.31 -21.58
N LYS A 23 -26.64 -17.33 -20.74
CA LYS A 23 -25.90 -16.06 -20.65
C LYS A 23 -24.39 -16.28 -20.42
N ASP A 24 -24.05 -17.21 -19.54
CA ASP A 24 -22.65 -17.51 -19.18
C ASP A 24 -21.88 -18.14 -20.36
N GLN A 25 -22.54 -18.96 -21.18
CA GLN A 25 -21.95 -19.52 -22.40
C GLN A 25 -21.70 -18.42 -23.45
N ILE A 26 -22.61 -17.45 -23.56
CA ILE A 26 -22.45 -16.32 -24.48
C ILE A 26 -21.29 -15.42 -24.04
N GLU A 27 -21.18 -15.11 -22.74
CA GLU A 27 -20.06 -14.34 -22.21
C GLU A 27 -18.73 -15.08 -22.44
N ALA A 28 -18.67 -16.39 -22.17
CA ALA A 28 -17.50 -17.21 -22.45
C ALA A 28 -17.10 -17.24 -23.94
N LEU A 29 -18.09 -17.34 -24.84
CA LEU A 29 -17.87 -17.25 -26.29
C LEU A 29 -17.21 -15.93 -26.67
N VAL A 30 -17.79 -14.82 -26.22
CA VAL A 30 -17.36 -13.48 -26.61
C VAL A 30 -15.96 -13.15 -26.06
N ASP A 31 -15.69 -13.50 -24.81
CA ASP A 31 -14.44 -13.15 -24.14
C ASP A 31 -13.26 -14.01 -24.62
N LEU A 32 -13.46 -15.32 -24.82
CA LEU A 32 -12.39 -16.18 -25.34
C LEU A 32 -12.04 -15.82 -26.79
N GLU A 33 -13.03 -15.65 -27.65
CA GLU A 33 -12.79 -15.33 -29.07
C GLU A 33 -12.12 -13.96 -29.26
N LEU A 34 -12.43 -12.97 -28.41
CA LEU A 34 -11.72 -11.70 -28.37
C LEU A 34 -10.22 -11.90 -28.08
N CYS A 35 -9.88 -12.79 -27.14
CA CYS A 35 -8.49 -13.07 -26.78
C CYS A 35 -7.74 -13.80 -27.90
N LEU A 36 -8.37 -14.82 -28.50
CA LEU A 36 -7.77 -15.57 -29.60
C LEU A 36 -7.58 -14.68 -30.84
N PHE A 37 -8.54 -13.81 -31.13
CA PHE A 37 -8.42 -12.81 -32.19
C PHE A 37 -7.29 -11.81 -31.92
N ALA A 38 -7.10 -11.37 -30.67
CA ALA A 38 -5.98 -10.50 -30.31
C ALA A 38 -4.62 -11.17 -30.54
N ILE A 39 -4.49 -12.49 -30.26
CA ILE A 39 -3.27 -13.26 -30.54
C ILE A 39 -2.97 -13.28 -32.05
N GLU A 40 -3.98 -13.55 -32.87
CA GLU A 40 -3.84 -13.53 -34.34
C GLU A 40 -3.43 -12.14 -34.84
N LYS A 41 -4.09 -11.09 -34.33
CA LYS A 41 -3.80 -9.70 -34.69
C LYS A 41 -2.38 -9.27 -34.36
N LEU A 42 -1.87 -9.69 -33.20
CA LEU A 42 -0.51 -9.38 -32.76
C LEU A 42 0.56 -10.17 -33.54
N GLY A 43 0.16 -11.18 -34.33
CA GLY A 43 1.10 -12.02 -35.08
C GLY A 43 1.95 -12.94 -34.21
N ILE A 44 1.52 -13.23 -32.98
CA ILE A 44 2.29 -14.00 -31.98
C ILE A 44 1.85 -15.47 -31.88
N GLN A 45 1.07 -15.97 -32.84
CA GLN A 45 0.50 -17.31 -32.80
C GLN A 45 1.55 -18.44 -32.85
N SER A 46 2.73 -18.17 -33.42
CA SER A 46 3.87 -19.11 -33.39
C SER A 46 4.48 -19.27 -32.00
N GLU A 47 4.32 -18.28 -31.13
CA GLU A 47 4.82 -18.27 -29.76
C GLU A 47 3.73 -18.68 -28.74
N ILE A 48 2.46 -18.46 -29.09
CA ILE A 48 1.28 -18.77 -28.27
C ILE A 48 0.31 -19.62 -29.09
N ASP A 49 0.60 -20.93 -29.18
CA ASP A 49 -0.21 -21.89 -29.94
C ASP A 49 -1.38 -22.48 -29.14
N THR A 50 -1.42 -22.22 -27.82
CA THR A 50 -2.46 -22.73 -26.90
C THR A 50 -3.34 -21.62 -26.32
N ALA A 51 -4.65 -21.88 -26.29
CA ALA A 51 -5.65 -20.95 -25.77
C ALA A 51 -5.54 -20.76 -24.24
N ILE A 52 -5.03 -21.76 -23.51
CA ILE A 52 -4.78 -21.66 -22.07
C ILE A 52 -3.78 -20.55 -21.76
N SER A 53 -2.86 -20.22 -22.68
CA SER A 53 -1.79 -19.25 -22.45
C SER A 53 -2.24 -17.77 -22.52
N VAL A 54 -3.52 -17.51 -22.80
CA VAL A 54 -4.12 -16.17 -22.83
C VAL A 54 -3.87 -15.40 -21.54
N TRP A 55 -3.88 -16.06 -20.38
CA TRP A 55 -3.70 -15.38 -19.09
C TRP A 55 -2.32 -14.72 -18.94
N PHE A 56 -1.29 -15.20 -19.64
CA PHE A 56 0.04 -14.59 -19.64
C PHE A 56 0.07 -13.22 -20.32
N LEU A 57 -0.70 -13.06 -21.40
CA LEU A 57 -0.84 -11.78 -22.10
C LEU A 57 -1.54 -10.75 -21.21
N ILE A 58 -2.55 -11.21 -20.45
CA ILE A 58 -3.41 -10.36 -19.63
C ILE A 58 -2.70 -9.94 -18.33
N SER A 59 -1.87 -10.81 -17.76
CA SER A 59 -1.12 -10.53 -16.51
C SER A 59 0.05 -9.55 -16.66
N ASN A 60 0.26 -8.98 -17.86
CA ASN A 60 1.33 -8.03 -18.18
C ASN A 60 2.75 -8.60 -17.93
N ARG A 61 2.97 -9.89 -18.21
CA ARG A 61 4.27 -10.58 -17.97
C ARG A 61 5.13 -10.79 -19.21
N PHE A 62 4.64 -10.44 -20.40
CA PHE A 62 5.33 -10.65 -21.67
C PHE A 62 6.64 -9.84 -21.83
N TYR A 63 6.84 -8.76 -21.05
CA TYR A 63 8.08 -7.96 -21.08
C TYR A 63 9.33 -8.76 -20.66
N LEU A 64 9.15 -9.92 -20.02
CA LEU A 64 10.23 -10.84 -19.65
C LEU A 64 10.84 -11.58 -20.85
N PHE A 65 10.24 -11.45 -22.03
CA PHE A 65 10.58 -12.19 -23.24
C PHE A 65 10.94 -11.20 -24.35
N PRO A 66 12.23 -11.02 -24.68
CA PRO A 66 12.66 -10.06 -25.68
C PRO A 66 12.01 -10.26 -27.05
N ARG A 67 11.81 -11.52 -27.47
CA ARG A 67 11.16 -11.85 -28.76
C ARG A 67 9.70 -11.41 -28.81
N LEU A 68 8.93 -11.62 -27.74
CA LEU A 68 7.55 -11.14 -27.68
C LEU A 68 7.49 -9.64 -27.47
N THR A 69 8.43 -9.08 -26.73
CA THR A 69 8.52 -7.63 -26.51
C THR A 69 8.76 -6.91 -27.82
N SER A 70 9.70 -7.39 -28.65
CA SER A 70 9.98 -6.81 -29.97
C SER A 70 8.80 -6.96 -30.94
N LEU A 71 8.08 -8.08 -30.93
CA LEU A 71 6.88 -8.27 -31.76
C LEU A 71 5.73 -7.32 -31.37
N VAL A 72 5.69 -6.88 -30.11
CA VAL A 72 4.61 -6.02 -29.57
C VAL A 72 5.09 -4.59 -29.30
N GLU A 73 6.19 -4.15 -29.91
CA GLU A 73 6.74 -2.81 -29.70
C GLU A 73 5.96 -1.70 -30.43
N THR A 74 5.21 -2.05 -31.47
CA THR A 74 4.44 -1.09 -32.28
C THR A 74 3.33 -0.43 -31.44
N ALA A 75 3.01 0.82 -31.75
CA ALA A 75 1.98 1.57 -31.02
C ALA A 75 0.60 0.89 -31.09
N GLU A 76 0.29 0.24 -32.21
CA GLU A 76 -0.95 -0.51 -32.40
C GLU A 76 -0.99 -1.79 -31.54
N ALA A 77 0.12 -2.53 -31.48
CA ALA A 77 0.22 -3.74 -30.68
C ALA A 77 0.15 -3.43 -29.17
N LYS A 78 0.83 -2.36 -28.73
CA LYS A 78 0.72 -1.84 -27.35
C LYS A 78 -0.71 -1.47 -26.98
N ARG A 79 -1.42 -0.76 -27.87
CA ARG A 79 -2.83 -0.42 -27.66
C ARG A 79 -3.73 -1.65 -27.62
N THR A 80 -3.51 -2.60 -28.52
CA THR A 80 -4.25 -3.87 -28.56
C THR A 80 -4.13 -4.60 -27.21
N LEU A 81 -2.90 -4.71 -26.68
CA LEU A 81 -2.68 -5.32 -25.36
C LEU A 81 -3.32 -4.51 -24.22
N PHE A 82 -3.19 -3.18 -24.25
CA PHE A 82 -3.82 -2.31 -23.26
C PHE A 82 -5.33 -2.53 -23.22
N ASN A 83 -5.98 -2.47 -24.38
CA ASN A 83 -7.43 -2.66 -24.50
C ASN A 83 -7.85 -4.05 -24.04
N LEU A 84 -7.16 -5.10 -24.50
CA LEU A 84 -7.43 -6.48 -24.09
C LEU A 84 -7.41 -6.62 -22.56
N ARG A 85 -6.39 -6.07 -21.90
CA ARG A 85 -6.24 -6.11 -20.44
C ARG A 85 -7.32 -5.35 -19.69
N GLN A 86 -7.78 -4.22 -20.23
CA GLN A 86 -8.88 -3.47 -19.63
C GLN A 86 -10.22 -4.20 -19.80
N LEU A 87 -10.42 -4.92 -20.91
CA LEU A 87 -11.65 -5.61 -21.23
C LEU A 87 -11.81 -6.91 -20.40
N VAL A 88 -10.78 -7.76 -20.34
CA VAL A 88 -10.83 -9.09 -19.69
C VAL A 88 -9.83 -9.23 -18.51
N PRO A 89 -9.79 -8.31 -17.53
CA PRO A 89 -8.78 -8.35 -16.45
C PRO A 89 -8.88 -9.60 -15.56
N TYR A 90 -10.06 -10.24 -15.49
CA TYR A 90 -10.28 -11.43 -14.66
C TYR A 90 -9.64 -12.70 -15.24
N LEU A 91 -9.26 -12.69 -16.52
CA LEU A 91 -8.54 -13.78 -17.18
C LEU A 91 -7.03 -13.71 -16.92
N SER A 92 -6.55 -12.88 -15.98
CA SER A 92 -5.15 -12.93 -15.53
C SER A 92 -4.81 -14.19 -14.73
N ASN A 93 -5.81 -15.03 -14.41
CA ASN A 93 -5.64 -16.30 -13.71
C ASN A 93 -5.90 -17.49 -14.66
N GLU A 94 -5.02 -18.49 -14.54
CA GLU A 94 -5.07 -19.75 -15.27
C GLU A 94 -6.34 -20.54 -14.98
N ASP A 95 -6.72 -20.74 -13.71
CA ASP A 95 -7.93 -21.52 -13.35
C ASP A 95 -9.19 -20.96 -14.02
N VAL A 96 -9.28 -19.64 -14.08
CA VAL A 96 -10.43 -18.93 -14.66
C VAL A 96 -10.44 -19.10 -16.17
N THR A 97 -9.26 -19.07 -16.79
CA THR A 97 -9.09 -19.33 -18.23
C THR A 97 -9.44 -20.78 -18.57
N GLU A 98 -9.02 -21.74 -17.73
CA GLU A 98 -9.35 -23.15 -17.90
C GLU A 98 -10.87 -23.41 -17.75
N GLN A 99 -11.51 -22.78 -16.75
CA GLN A 99 -12.97 -22.83 -16.59
C GLN A 99 -13.69 -22.22 -17.81
N LEU A 100 -13.20 -21.08 -18.32
CA LEU A 100 -13.74 -20.45 -19.52
C LEU A 100 -13.65 -21.39 -20.72
N LEU A 101 -12.51 -22.08 -20.90
CA LEU A 101 -12.28 -23.05 -21.96
C LEU A 101 -13.23 -24.26 -21.85
N LYS A 102 -13.44 -24.78 -20.63
CA LYS A 102 -14.42 -25.85 -20.37
C LYS A 102 -15.84 -25.45 -20.72
N ILE A 103 -16.23 -24.20 -20.44
CA ILE A 103 -17.54 -23.68 -20.84
C ILE A 103 -17.60 -23.53 -22.37
N TYR A 104 -16.53 -23.04 -23.00
CA TYR A 104 -16.45 -22.84 -24.45
C TYR A 104 -16.53 -24.15 -25.25
N SER A 105 -15.90 -25.23 -24.76
CA SER A 105 -15.95 -26.53 -25.43
C SER A 105 -17.35 -27.16 -25.43
N GLN A 106 -18.16 -26.86 -24.41
CA GLN A 106 -19.58 -27.26 -24.34
C GLN A 106 -20.48 -26.50 -25.33
N ILE A 107 -20.02 -25.38 -25.91
CA ILE A 107 -20.81 -24.61 -26.87
C ILE A 107 -20.83 -25.36 -28.22
N PRO A 108 -22.01 -25.53 -28.84
CA PRO A 108 -22.12 -26.17 -30.14
C PRO A 108 -21.23 -25.52 -31.22
N SER A 109 -20.51 -26.37 -31.95
CA SER A 109 -19.52 -26.01 -32.97
C SER A 109 -20.01 -24.98 -34.00
N LYS A 110 -21.31 -24.97 -34.32
CA LYS A 110 -21.94 -24.00 -35.24
C LYS A 110 -21.90 -22.53 -34.79
N TYR A 111 -21.68 -22.27 -33.50
CA TYR A 111 -21.62 -20.90 -32.95
C TYR A 111 -20.18 -20.41 -32.74
N ARG A 112 -19.21 -21.33 -32.72
CA ARG A 112 -17.80 -21.08 -32.40
C ARG A 112 -17.02 -20.62 -33.64
N ALA A 113 -16.22 -19.57 -33.50
CA ALA A 113 -15.32 -19.10 -34.55
C ALA A 113 -13.93 -19.78 -34.50
N TYR A 114 -13.61 -20.43 -33.38
CA TYR A 114 -12.38 -21.18 -33.18
C TYR A 114 -12.71 -22.62 -32.76
N ASP A 115 -11.92 -23.59 -33.22
CA ASP A 115 -11.87 -24.91 -32.60
C ASP A 115 -10.68 -24.94 -31.65
N VAL A 116 -10.91 -25.41 -30.43
CA VAL A 116 -9.89 -25.59 -29.39
C VAL A 116 -9.87 -27.06 -29.01
N ASP A 117 -8.70 -27.67 -29.06
CA ASP A 117 -8.51 -29.08 -28.66
C ASP A 117 -8.58 -29.21 -27.13
N ASP A 118 -9.43 -30.11 -26.62
CA ASP A 118 -9.68 -30.25 -25.17
C ASP A 118 -8.48 -30.78 -24.37
N LYS A 119 -7.48 -31.40 -25.03
CA LYS A 119 -6.32 -32.00 -24.35
C LYS A 119 -5.07 -31.13 -24.45
N THR A 120 -4.83 -30.56 -25.62
CA THR A 120 -3.64 -29.77 -25.93
C THR A 120 -3.88 -28.27 -25.84
N TYR A 121 -5.15 -27.84 -25.75
CA TYR A 121 -5.58 -26.44 -25.80
C TYR A 121 -5.15 -25.70 -27.07
N ARG A 122 -4.68 -26.40 -28.11
CA ARG A 122 -4.34 -25.79 -29.39
C ARG A 122 -5.59 -25.27 -30.07
N PHE A 123 -5.48 -24.08 -30.66
CA PHE A 123 -6.61 -23.44 -31.31
C PHE A 123 -6.36 -23.17 -32.79
N ALA A 124 -7.43 -23.29 -33.58
CA ALA A 124 -7.42 -22.97 -35.00
C ALA A 124 -8.69 -22.20 -35.37
N ARG A 125 -8.55 -21.23 -36.28
CA ARG A 125 -9.68 -20.45 -36.80
C ARG A 125 -10.51 -21.29 -37.77
N LYS A 126 -11.83 -21.19 -37.64
CA LYS A 126 -12.80 -21.85 -38.54
C LYS A 126 -13.26 -20.94 -39.67
N SER A 127 -13.94 -21.51 -40.66
CA SER A 127 -14.75 -20.73 -41.60
C SER A 127 -15.82 -19.94 -40.84
N MET A 128 -16.11 -18.72 -41.33
CA MET A 128 -17.00 -17.77 -40.65
C MET A 128 -18.33 -18.42 -40.22
N PRO A 129 -18.69 -18.38 -38.92
CA PRO A 129 -19.98 -18.87 -38.47
C PRO A 129 -21.12 -18.02 -39.04
N SER A 130 -22.25 -18.65 -39.35
CA SER A 130 -23.42 -17.97 -39.94
C SER A 130 -24.11 -16.99 -39.00
N ILE A 131 -23.87 -17.12 -37.69
CA ILE A 131 -24.48 -16.29 -36.63
C ILE A 131 -23.44 -15.31 -36.12
N TRP A 132 -23.80 -14.03 -36.04
CA TRP A 132 -22.92 -12.93 -35.63
C TRP A 132 -21.61 -12.86 -36.45
N GLY A 133 -21.75 -12.82 -37.79
CA GLY A 133 -20.62 -12.79 -38.73
C GLY A 133 -19.75 -11.53 -38.67
N ASN A 134 -20.25 -10.41 -38.15
CA ASN A 134 -19.47 -9.18 -37.97
C ASN A 134 -18.67 -9.12 -36.66
N ARG A 135 -18.47 -10.25 -35.96
CA ARG A 135 -17.78 -10.27 -34.66
C ARG A 135 -16.33 -9.82 -34.74
N PHE A 136 -15.59 -10.22 -35.78
CA PHE A 136 -14.19 -9.84 -35.95
C PHE A 136 -14.01 -8.35 -36.25
N GLU A 137 -14.90 -7.74 -37.03
CA GLU A 137 -14.91 -6.29 -37.25
C GLU A 137 -15.12 -5.54 -35.92
N ARG A 138 -15.99 -6.06 -35.04
CA ARG A 138 -16.20 -5.49 -33.70
C ARG A 138 -15.00 -5.70 -32.79
N PHE A 139 -14.37 -6.87 -32.81
CA PHE A 139 -13.13 -7.11 -32.04
C PHE A 139 -12.02 -6.18 -32.52
N GLU A 140 -11.89 -5.99 -33.82
CA GLU A 140 -10.95 -5.05 -34.42
C GLU A 140 -11.22 -3.62 -33.96
N GLU A 141 -12.48 -3.16 -33.99
CA GLU A 141 -12.88 -1.85 -33.48
C GLU A 141 -12.51 -1.67 -31.99
N LEU A 142 -12.73 -2.70 -31.16
CA LEU A 142 -12.45 -2.67 -29.72
C LEU A 142 -10.95 -2.68 -29.40
N LEU A 143 -10.15 -3.39 -30.18
CA LEU A 143 -8.70 -3.52 -29.94
C LEU A 143 -7.90 -2.36 -30.53
N SER A 144 -8.34 -1.77 -31.64
CA SER A 144 -7.64 -0.67 -32.32
C SER A 144 -7.96 0.72 -31.76
N ASN A 145 -9.21 0.95 -31.33
CA ASN A 145 -9.65 2.28 -30.94
C ASN A 145 -9.41 2.59 -29.46
N LYS A 146 -9.32 3.87 -29.12
CA LYS A 146 -9.26 4.30 -27.73
C LYS A 146 -10.55 3.92 -27.00
N LEU A 147 -10.43 3.17 -25.90
CA LEU A 147 -11.59 2.79 -25.09
C LEU A 147 -12.29 4.03 -24.53
N LYS A 148 -13.62 4.06 -24.66
CA LYS A 148 -14.44 5.14 -24.12
C LYS A 148 -14.43 5.10 -22.60
N TYR A 149 -14.56 6.25 -21.96
CA TYR A 149 -14.75 6.32 -20.50
C TYR A 149 -16.21 6.13 -20.13
N ARG A 150 -16.44 5.48 -18.99
CA ARG A 150 -17.77 5.49 -18.35
C ARG A 150 -18.13 6.93 -18.01
N GLN A 151 -19.23 7.40 -18.60
CA GLN A 151 -19.78 8.74 -18.36
C GLN A 151 -20.66 8.72 -17.11
N ARG A 152 -20.54 9.76 -16.29
CA ARG A 152 -21.36 10.00 -15.10
C ARG A 152 -22.27 11.20 -15.35
N THR A 153 -23.53 10.93 -15.66
CA THR A 153 -24.53 11.97 -15.89
C THR A 153 -25.11 12.44 -14.57
N VAL A 154 -25.21 13.76 -14.38
CA VAL A 154 -25.79 14.37 -13.19
C VAL A 154 -27.19 14.89 -13.51
N LYS A 155 -28.15 14.55 -12.66
CA LYS A 155 -29.47 15.17 -12.64
C LYS A 155 -29.59 15.98 -11.34
N TYR A 156 -29.82 17.28 -11.44
CA TYR A 156 -29.97 18.14 -10.27
C TYR A 156 -31.36 18.01 -9.67
N ALA A 157 -31.46 18.27 -8.37
CA ALA A 157 -32.72 18.44 -7.68
C ALA A 157 -33.31 19.81 -8.02
N GLU A 158 -34.63 19.85 -8.18
CA GLU A 158 -35.37 21.03 -8.62
C GLU A 158 -35.80 21.85 -7.38
N PRO A 159 -35.67 23.18 -7.43
CA PRO A 159 -36.24 24.07 -6.42
C PRO A 159 -37.75 23.86 -6.22
N GLY A 160 -38.26 24.11 -5.02
CA GLY A 160 -39.67 23.99 -4.64
C GLY A 160 -40.14 22.59 -4.24
N LYS A 161 -39.39 21.54 -4.59
CA LYS A 161 -39.77 20.15 -4.36
C LYS A 161 -39.22 19.58 -3.05
N GLU A 162 -39.92 18.56 -2.54
CA GLU A 162 -39.47 17.78 -1.39
C GLU A 162 -38.67 16.55 -1.82
N TYR A 163 -37.55 16.32 -1.14
CA TYR A 163 -36.66 15.19 -1.34
C TYR A 163 -36.43 14.45 -0.03
N ARG A 164 -36.32 13.12 -0.09
CA ARG A 164 -35.85 12.28 1.02
C ARG A 164 -34.45 11.74 0.75
N PHE A 165 -33.69 11.54 1.81
CA PHE A 165 -32.37 10.92 1.78
C PHE A 165 -32.14 10.15 3.09
N ARG A 166 -31.12 9.29 3.12
CA ARG A 166 -30.70 8.61 4.35
C ARG A 166 -29.34 9.08 4.79
N SER A 167 -29.17 9.24 6.10
CA SER A 167 -27.88 9.55 6.71
C SER A 167 -27.72 8.68 7.95
N GLY A 168 -26.75 7.76 7.90
CA GLY A 168 -26.68 6.65 8.86
C GLY A 168 -27.90 5.72 8.70
N GLU A 169 -28.50 5.34 9.82
CA GLU A 169 -29.70 4.51 9.85
C GLU A 169 -31.00 5.30 9.65
N ASN A 170 -30.94 6.62 9.89
CA ASN A 170 -32.08 7.53 9.88
C ASN A 170 -32.42 8.02 8.47
N THR A 171 -33.70 8.31 8.27
CA THR A 171 -34.22 8.94 7.04
C THR A 171 -34.53 10.40 7.33
N TYR A 172 -34.12 11.27 6.42
CA TYR A 172 -34.27 12.71 6.48
C TYR A 172 -35.04 13.19 5.25
N SER A 173 -35.77 14.29 5.37
CA SER A 173 -36.32 15.04 4.24
C SER A 173 -35.75 16.45 4.18
N VAL A 174 -35.82 17.03 2.99
CA VAL A 174 -35.46 18.41 2.70
C VAL A 174 -36.41 18.94 1.64
N ARG A 175 -37.10 20.05 1.96
CA ARG A 175 -37.82 20.84 0.96
C ARG A 175 -36.86 21.91 0.45
N ILE A 176 -36.54 21.85 -0.84
CA ILE A 176 -35.63 22.82 -1.46
C ILE A 176 -36.41 24.12 -1.66
N PRO A 177 -35.96 25.28 -1.15
CA PRO A 177 -36.62 26.56 -1.38
C PRO A 177 -36.80 26.85 -2.87
N GLU A 178 -37.90 27.49 -3.26
CA GLU A 178 -38.22 27.82 -4.65
C GLU A 178 -37.20 28.80 -5.27
N ASP A 179 -36.73 29.76 -4.49
CA ASP A 179 -35.77 30.78 -4.94
C ASP A 179 -34.31 30.30 -4.99
N LEU A 180 -34.06 29.01 -4.75
CA LEU A 180 -32.70 28.51 -4.63
C LEU A 180 -32.04 28.33 -6.02
N PRO A 181 -30.91 29.00 -6.31
CA PRO A 181 -30.24 28.87 -7.62
C PRO A 181 -29.61 27.49 -7.81
N ILE A 182 -29.61 27.02 -9.06
CA ILE A 182 -28.89 25.80 -9.46
C ILE A 182 -27.50 26.19 -9.96
N TYR A 183 -26.47 25.87 -9.17
CA TYR A 183 -25.08 26.07 -9.54
C TYR A 183 -24.47 24.80 -10.11
N GLN A 184 -24.25 24.79 -11.42
CA GLN A 184 -23.50 23.74 -12.11
C GLN A 184 -21.99 24.01 -11.94
N GLY A 185 -21.20 22.95 -11.68
CA GLY A 185 -19.75 23.11 -11.63
C GLY A 185 -19.13 23.12 -13.02
N ARG A 186 -17.87 23.55 -13.10
CA ARG A 186 -17.11 23.65 -14.36
C ARG A 186 -16.51 22.30 -14.73
N VAL A 187 -16.70 21.91 -15.98
CA VAL A 187 -16.12 20.67 -16.51
C VAL A 187 -14.63 20.85 -16.78
N ILE A 188 -13.81 19.95 -16.26
CA ILE A 188 -12.37 19.91 -16.55
C ILE A 188 -12.12 19.20 -17.89
N SER A 189 -11.28 19.79 -18.74
CA SER A 189 -10.75 19.10 -19.92
C SER A 189 -9.68 18.10 -19.50
N VAL A 190 -9.86 16.84 -19.88
CA VAL A 190 -8.97 15.72 -19.52
C VAL A 190 -8.14 15.25 -20.72
N HIS A 191 -8.05 16.06 -21.77
CA HIS A 191 -7.32 15.69 -22.99
C HIS A 191 -5.96 16.37 -23.05
N ARG A 192 -4.93 15.56 -23.27
CA ARG A 192 -3.57 16.02 -23.53
C ARG A 192 -2.94 15.12 -24.57
N GLU A 193 -2.66 15.72 -25.72
CA GLU A 193 -2.10 15.00 -26.88
C GLU A 193 -0.58 14.94 -26.81
N ASN A 194 0.06 15.98 -26.28
CA ASN A 194 1.52 16.09 -26.23
C ASN A 194 1.97 16.80 -24.96
N ASN A 195 3.05 16.31 -24.37
CA ASN A 195 3.77 16.95 -23.28
C ASN A 195 5.26 17.05 -23.64
N LYS A 196 5.64 18.19 -24.21
CA LYS A 196 7.05 18.49 -24.52
C LYS A 196 7.84 18.66 -23.23
N ALA A 197 9.12 18.29 -23.29
CA ALA A 197 10.05 18.50 -22.19
C ALA A 197 10.02 19.95 -21.68
N ILE A 198 10.02 20.11 -20.37
CA ILE A 198 9.92 21.41 -19.70
C ILE A 198 11.26 21.71 -19.04
N SER A 199 11.82 22.89 -19.29
CA SER A 199 13.03 23.35 -18.61
C SER A 199 12.72 24.50 -17.68
N VAL A 200 13.36 24.50 -16.51
CA VAL A 200 13.33 25.61 -15.55
C VAL A 200 14.76 26.02 -15.26
N THR A 201 15.09 27.27 -15.58
CA THR A 201 16.43 27.85 -15.43
C THR A 201 16.61 28.47 -14.05
N ARG A 202 17.87 28.67 -13.64
CA ARG A 202 18.21 29.32 -12.37
C ARG A 202 17.65 30.73 -12.26
N LYS A 203 17.62 31.50 -13.35
CA LYS A 203 17.00 32.84 -13.39
C LYS A 203 15.50 32.79 -13.09
N GLU A 204 14.80 31.78 -13.62
CA GLU A 204 13.38 31.57 -13.36
C GLU A 204 13.15 31.14 -11.90
N MET A 205 14.03 30.29 -11.36
CA MET A 205 14.01 29.91 -9.94
C MET A 205 14.25 31.12 -9.02
N GLU A 206 15.18 32.01 -9.37
CA GLU A 206 15.45 33.25 -8.63
C GLU A 206 14.25 34.21 -8.67
N SER A 207 13.60 34.34 -9.82
CA SER A 207 12.36 35.13 -9.96
C SER A 207 11.25 34.59 -9.06
N ALA A 208 11.03 33.28 -9.06
CA ALA A 208 10.05 32.64 -8.19
C ALA A 208 10.41 32.77 -6.70
N ALA A 209 11.70 32.67 -6.36
CA ALA A 209 12.19 32.87 -4.99
C ALA A 209 11.99 34.31 -4.50
N ASN A 210 12.22 35.32 -5.35
CA ASN A 210 11.95 36.73 -5.01
C ASN A 210 10.46 36.94 -4.72
N LEU A 211 9.58 36.39 -5.55
CA LEU A 211 8.13 36.51 -5.33
C LEU A 211 7.68 35.83 -4.03
N LEU A 212 8.24 34.67 -3.72
CA LEU A 212 8.02 33.98 -2.44
C LEU A 212 8.52 34.82 -1.26
N ASP A 213 9.67 35.49 -1.38
CA ASP A 213 10.18 36.38 -0.34
C ASP A 213 9.33 37.62 -0.12
N GLU A 214 8.89 38.26 -1.21
CA GLU A 214 8.00 39.44 -1.15
C GLU A 214 6.66 39.12 -0.47
N ARG A 215 6.12 37.91 -0.68
CA ARG A 215 4.79 37.53 -0.20
C ARG A 215 4.80 36.78 1.14
N CYS A 216 5.87 36.05 1.44
CA CYS A 216 5.93 35.13 2.58
C CYS A 216 7.04 35.48 3.59
N GLY A 217 8.04 36.31 3.22
CA GLY A 217 9.07 36.81 4.14
C GLY A 217 10.05 35.76 4.67
N GLN A 218 10.41 34.75 3.88
CA GLN A 218 11.10 33.54 4.37
C GLN A 218 12.55 33.34 3.87
N ASN A 219 13.16 34.31 3.21
CA ASN A 219 14.53 34.28 2.68
C ASN A 219 14.81 33.14 1.67
N TYR A 220 13.84 32.79 0.83
CA TYR A 220 13.92 31.86 -0.29
C TYR A 220 15.09 32.13 -1.22
N LYS A 221 15.40 33.40 -1.53
CA LYS A 221 16.55 33.75 -2.37
C LYS A 221 17.86 33.26 -1.78
N ARG A 222 18.05 33.45 -0.47
CA ARG A 222 19.22 32.96 0.27
C ARG A 222 19.24 31.43 0.26
N ARG A 223 18.11 30.78 0.58
CA ARG A 223 18.02 29.32 0.58
C ARG A 223 18.34 28.72 -0.79
N LEU A 224 17.90 29.34 -1.88
CA LEU A 224 18.24 28.93 -3.25
C LEU A 224 19.73 29.10 -3.55
N SER A 225 20.34 30.20 -3.09
CA SER A 225 21.78 30.43 -3.26
C SER A 225 22.66 29.42 -2.51
N ASP A 226 22.12 28.81 -1.45
CA ASP A 226 22.77 27.77 -0.65
C ASP A 226 22.59 26.36 -1.25
N ILE A 227 21.90 26.22 -2.37
CA ILE A 227 21.64 24.95 -3.06
C ILE A 227 22.51 24.83 -4.31
N ILE A 228 23.15 23.67 -4.47
CA ILE A 228 23.82 23.24 -5.70
C ILE A 228 22.99 22.09 -6.29
N LEU A 229 22.66 22.23 -7.57
CA LEU A 229 22.04 21.19 -8.38
C LEU A 229 23.10 20.59 -9.28
N GLU A 230 23.27 19.28 -9.24
CA GLU A 230 24.22 18.58 -10.10
C GLU A 230 23.51 17.52 -10.93
N HIS A 231 24.00 17.27 -12.14
CA HIS A 231 23.55 16.19 -13.02
C HIS A 231 24.71 15.24 -13.30
N PHE A 232 24.43 13.93 -13.37
CA PHE A 232 25.48 12.97 -13.66
C PHE A 232 25.91 13.03 -15.13
N GLN A 233 27.21 13.21 -15.40
CA GLN A 233 27.79 13.22 -16.74
C GLN A 233 29.05 12.34 -16.77
N GLY A 234 28.94 11.16 -17.39
CA GLY A 234 30.06 10.25 -17.66
C GLY A 234 30.73 9.66 -16.42
N MET A 235 31.57 10.45 -15.74
CA MET A 235 32.39 10.03 -14.59
C MET A 235 32.10 10.80 -13.28
N GLY A 236 31.11 11.70 -13.26
CA GLY A 236 30.80 12.46 -12.05
C GLY A 236 29.59 13.39 -12.16
N PHE A 237 29.24 14.01 -11.03
CA PHE A 237 28.19 15.01 -10.94
C PHE A 237 28.75 16.40 -11.27
N VAL A 238 28.09 17.09 -12.20
CA VAL A 238 28.46 18.44 -12.68
C VAL A 238 27.35 19.41 -12.32
N GLU A 239 27.70 20.58 -11.77
CA GLU A 239 26.74 21.63 -11.43
C GLU A 239 25.98 22.09 -12.69
N ILE A 240 24.67 22.25 -12.55
CA ILE A 240 23.76 22.67 -13.60
C ILE A 240 22.91 23.85 -13.15
N ASP A 241 22.65 24.78 -14.07
CA ASP A 241 21.76 25.92 -13.84
C ASP A 241 20.35 25.70 -14.40
N THR A 242 20.06 24.55 -15.02
CA THR A 242 18.74 24.26 -15.62
C THR A 242 18.32 22.83 -15.30
N ILE A 243 17.13 22.69 -14.72
CA ILE A 243 16.47 21.39 -14.54
C ILE A 243 15.58 21.12 -15.75
N VAL A 244 15.65 19.90 -16.29
CA VAL A 244 14.84 19.47 -17.43
C VAL A 244 13.93 18.32 -16.99
N PHE A 245 12.63 18.52 -17.16
CA PHE A 245 11.61 17.53 -16.94
C PHE A 245 11.30 16.84 -18.27
N ASP A 246 11.75 15.59 -18.40
CA ASP A 246 11.44 14.68 -19.49
C ASP A 246 11.25 13.27 -18.94
N GLY A 247 10.07 12.68 -19.18
CA GLY A 247 9.63 11.46 -18.52
C GLY A 247 9.63 11.54 -16.98
N VAL A 248 10.08 10.46 -16.34
CA VAL A 248 10.26 10.34 -14.88
C VAL A 248 11.73 10.60 -14.55
N LYS A 249 12.00 11.61 -13.72
CA LYS A 249 13.34 11.99 -13.24
C LYS A 249 13.46 11.74 -11.75
N ASN A 250 14.63 11.27 -11.29
CA ASN A 250 14.91 11.03 -9.87
C ASN A 250 15.95 12.04 -9.35
N LEU A 251 15.55 12.81 -8.34
CA LEU A 251 16.40 13.75 -7.63
C LEU A 251 16.66 13.27 -6.21
N VAL A 252 17.92 13.03 -5.91
CA VAL A 252 18.36 12.65 -4.57
C VAL A 252 19.07 13.83 -3.92
N GLY A 253 18.76 14.10 -2.67
CA GLY A 253 19.41 15.20 -1.95
C GLY A 253 19.75 14.81 -0.53
N LEU A 254 20.90 15.27 -0.04
CA LEU A 254 21.28 15.16 1.38
C LEU A 254 20.11 15.53 2.31
N LEU A 255 20.10 14.96 3.50
CA LEU A 255 19.14 15.34 4.53
C LEU A 255 19.33 16.83 4.84
N ASN A 256 18.27 17.62 4.71
CA ASN A 256 18.29 19.10 4.81
C ASN A 256 18.96 19.86 3.64
N ALA A 257 19.17 19.23 2.49
CA ALA A 257 19.70 19.90 1.28
C ALA A 257 18.76 20.96 0.65
N GLY A 258 17.60 21.25 1.26
CA GLY A 258 16.66 22.24 0.72
C GLY A 258 15.64 21.70 -0.28
N LYS A 259 15.35 20.38 -0.30
CA LYS A 259 14.37 19.76 -1.21
C LYS A 259 12.99 20.41 -1.15
N SER A 260 12.46 20.64 0.06
CA SER A 260 11.15 21.30 0.22
C SER A 260 11.17 22.72 -0.36
N THR A 261 12.23 23.49 -0.09
CA THR A 261 12.44 24.82 -0.69
C THR A 261 12.48 24.74 -2.22
N LEU A 262 13.18 23.76 -2.78
CA LEU A 262 13.28 23.56 -4.21
C LEU A 262 11.91 23.23 -4.83
N ILE A 263 11.11 22.36 -4.19
CA ILE A 263 9.74 22.07 -4.63
C ILE A 263 8.90 23.34 -4.66
N GLU A 264 8.93 24.14 -3.59
CA GLU A 264 8.18 25.40 -3.49
C GLU A 264 8.54 26.36 -4.63
N ILE A 265 9.84 26.56 -4.88
CA ILE A 265 10.34 27.44 -5.95
C ILE A 265 9.99 26.90 -7.34
N LEU A 266 10.21 25.60 -7.59
CA LEU A 266 9.91 24.97 -8.88
C LEU A 266 8.41 24.99 -9.19
N THR A 267 7.55 24.81 -8.18
CA THR A 267 6.10 24.91 -8.34
C THR A 267 5.70 26.31 -8.78
N VAL A 268 6.21 27.36 -8.13
CA VAL A 268 5.91 28.75 -8.50
C VAL A 268 6.46 29.07 -9.90
N ALA A 269 7.72 28.70 -10.18
CA ALA A 269 8.35 28.94 -11.48
C ALA A 269 7.59 28.26 -12.64
N ALA A 270 7.20 26.98 -12.47
CA ALA A 270 6.43 26.26 -13.46
C ALA A 270 5.03 26.85 -13.65
N ALA A 271 4.34 27.22 -12.55
CA ALA A 271 3.02 27.85 -12.61
C ALA A 271 3.05 29.20 -13.33
N GLN A 272 4.09 30.02 -13.11
CA GLN A 272 4.28 31.29 -13.82
C GLN A 272 4.47 31.12 -15.34
N LYS A 273 5.02 29.97 -15.77
CA LYS A 273 5.14 29.59 -17.19
C LYS A 273 3.83 29.03 -17.78
N GLY A 274 2.73 29.04 -17.01
CA GLY A 274 1.42 28.53 -17.43
C GLY A 274 1.28 27.01 -17.32
N HIS A 275 2.22 26.33 -16.66
CA HIS A 275 2.15 24.89 -16.45
C HIS A 275 1.32 24.55 -15.20
N ARG A 276 0.35 23.65 -15.35
CA ARG A 276 -0.34 23.06 -14.20
C ARG A 276 0.57 22.06 -13.48
N VAL A 277 0.69 22.17 -12.16
CA VAL A 277 1.61 21.34 -11.35
C VAL A 277 0.81 20.43 -10.41
N GLY A 278 1.16 19.15 -10.33
CA GLY A 278 0.67 18.23 -9.31
C GLY A 278 1.73 18.01 -8.23
N ILE A 279 1.34 17.86 -6.96
CA ILE A 279 2.26 17.47 -5.89
C ILE A 279 1.60 16.38 -5.03
N VAL A 280 2.32 15.29 -4.83
CA VAL A 280 1.90 14.16 -3.99
C VAL A 280 2.76 14.16 -2.72
N PHE A 281 2.09 14.33 -1.58
CA PHE A 281 2.70 14.25 -0.25
C PHE A 281 2.27 12.99 0.50
N ASN A 282 2.98 12.68 1.59
CA ASN A 282 2.61 11.58 2.48
C ASN A 282 1.61 11.96 3.58
N GLU A 283 1.52 13.24 3.93
CA GLU A 283 0.65 13.73 5.02
C GLU A 283 -0.25 14.89 4.53
N VAL A 284 -1.53 14.86 4.92
CA VAL A 284 -2.51 15.90 4.56
C VAL A 284 -2.13 17.27 5.13
N VAL A 285 -1.54 17.31 6.33
CA VAL A 285 -1.09 18.56 6.96
C VAL A 285 -0.05 19.27 6.08
N THR A 286 0.87 18.52 5.46
CA THR A 286 1.85 19.08 4.51
C THR A 286 1.19 19.65 3.27
N CYS A 287 0.15 18.98 2.74
CA CYS A 287 -0.65 19.53 1.64
C CYS A 287 -1.28 20.88 2.01
N LEU A 288 -1.88 21.00 3.20
CA LEU A 288 -2.57 22.21 3.64
C LEU A 288 -1.60 23.38 3.90
N ARG A 289 -0.40 23.09 4.43
CA ARG A 289 0.66 24.09 4.58
C ARG A 289 1.15 24.61 3.24
N MET A 290 1.41 23.70 2.30
CA MET A 290 1.77 24.07 0.93
C MET A 290 0.67 24.89 0.25
N ALA A 291 -0.60 24.51 0.43
CA ALA A 291 -1.73 25.27 -0.11
C ALA A 291 -1.77 26.70 0.42
N SER A 292 -1.55 26.87 1.73
CA SER A 292 -1.52 28.18 2.39
C SER A 292 -0.36 29.03 1.88
N LEU A 293 0.82 28.44 1.67
CA LEU A 293 1.98 29.12 1.07
C LEU A 293 1.69 29.61 -0.35
N LEU A 294 1.22 28.72 -1.23
CA LEU A 294 1.01 29.02 -2.65
C LEU A 294 -0.15 30.02 -2.86
N LYS A 295 -1.17 30.02 -1.99
CA LYS A 295 -2.25 31.01 -1.98
C LYS A 295 -1.73 32.42 -1.71
N LYS A 296 -0.77 32.60 -0.78
CA LYS A 296 -0.15 33.91 -0.50
C LYS A 296 0.60 34.49 -1.70
N VAL A 297 1.13 33.62 -2.55
CA VAL A 297 1.79 33.97 -3.82
C VAL A 297 0.77 34.34 -4.92
N GLY A 298 -0.51 34.05 -4.72
CA GLY A 298 -1.58 34.32 -5.68
C GLY A 298 -1.91 33.16 -6.62
N LEU A 299 -1.39 31.96 -6.36
CA LEU A 299 -1.71 30.77 -7.15
C LEU A 299 -3.04 30.15 -6.72
N ARG A 300 -3.79 29.60 -7.69
CA ARG A 300 -5.01 28.84 -7.41
C ARG A 300 -4.64 27.40 -7.09
N VAL A 301 -5.07 26.93 -5.93
CA VAL A 301 -4.67 25.62 -5.38
C VAL A 301 -5.89 24.81 -5.00
N SER A 302 -5.89 23.54 -5.39
CA SER A 302 -6.90 22.55 -5.00
C SER A 302 -6.25 21.45 -4.16
N VAL A 303 -6.83 21.17 -2.99
CA VAL A 303 -6.38 20.08 -2.11
C VAL A 303 -7.33 18.89 -2.21
N VAL A 304 -6.79 17.74 -2.62
CA VAL A 304 -7.56 16.51 -2.81
C VAL A 304 -7.42 15.62 -1.57
N ILE A 305 -8.55 15.36 -0.92
CA ILE A 305 -8.65 14.53 0.29
C ILE A 305 -9.87 13.63 0.27
N GLY A 306 -9.81 12.55 1.05
CA GLY A 306 -10.92 11.63 1.25
C GLY A 306 -12.10 12.30 1.98
N GLN A 307 -13.33 12.07 1.50
CA GLN A 307 -14.53 12.65 2.10
C GLN A 307 -14.84 12.07 3.50
N ARG A 308 -14.55 10.78 3.72
CA ARG A 308 -14.82 10.09 4.99
C ARG A 308 -13.84 10.48 6.10
N SER A 309 -12.58 10.73 5.76
CA SER A 309 -11.53 11.13 6.71
C SER A 309 -11.45 12.64 6.94
N ARG A 310 -12.30 13.44 6.28
CA ARG A 310 -12.27 14.91 6.35
C ARG A 310 -12.44 15.45 7.78
N LYS A 311 -13.32 14.83 8.60
CA LYS A 311 -13.49 15.23 10.01
C LYS A 311 -12.20 15.04 10.81
N THR A 312 -11.58 13.87 10.67
CA THR A 312 -10.27 13.57 11.30
C THR A 312 -9.17 14.51 10.81
N HIS A 313 -9.16 14.89 9.52
CA HIS A 313 -8.19 15.86 9.02
C HIS A 313 -8.43 17.27 9.56
N LEU A 314 -9.70 17.67 9.76
CA LEU A 314 -10.08 18.94 10.37
C LEU A 314 -9.59 19.01 11.82
N GLU A 315 -9.81 17.95 12.59
CA GLU A 315 -9.34 17.81 13.98
C GLU A 315 -7.81 17.91 14.06
N ASN A 316 -7.09 17.20 13.18
CA ASN A 316 -5.62 17.28 13.11
C ASN A 316 -5.10 18.66 12.68
N TRP A 317 -5.85 19.41 11.88
CA TRP A 317 -5.46 20.77 11.48
C TRP A 317 -5.68 21.78 12.60
N HIS A 318 -6.78 21.64 13.36
CA HIS A 318 -7.01 22.42 14.57
C HIS A 318 -5.89 22.24 15.58
N SER A 319 -5.40 21.01 15.78
CA SER A 319 -4.39 20.76 16.81
C SER A 319 -3.06 21.47 16.54
N VAL A 320 -2.69 21.67 15.27
CA VAL A 320 -1.41 22.26 14.87
C VAL A 320 -1.45 23.78 14.72
N ASP A 321 -2.51 24.44 15.19
CA ASP A 321 -2.76 25.88 15.01
C ASP A 321 -2.53 26.34 13.57
N GLY A 322 -2.98 25.52 12.60
CA GLY A 322 -2.61 25.67 11.19
C GLY A 322 -3.12 26.95 10.51
N GLY A 323 -3.95 27.74 11.20
CA GLY A 323 -4.50 29.00 10.71
C GLY A 323 -5.73 28.83 9.82
N MET A 324 -6.33 29.95 9.44
CA MET A 324 -7.66 30.00 8.81
C MET A 324 -7.70 29.43 7.39
N ASP A 325 -6.59 29.49 6.64
CA ASP A 325 -6.55 29.08 5.24
C ASP A 325 -6.81 27.59 5.05
N GLY A 326 -6.32 26.73 5.97
CA GLY A 326 -6.55 25.28 5.90
C GLY A 326 -8.02 24.89 6.11
N PHE A 327 -8.77 25.63 6.94
CA PHE A 327 -10.21 25.37 7.15
C PHE A 327 -11.02 25.53 5.87
N THR A 328 -10.58 26.39 4.95
CA THR A 328 -11.27 26.57 3.67
C THR A 328 -11.28 25.30 2.80
N HIS A 329 -10.25 24.45 2.91
CA HIS A 329 -10.13 23.17 2.19
C HIS A 329 -10.84 22.00 2.91
N LEU A 330 -11.03 22.16 4.22
CA LEU A 330 -11.62 21.13 5.10
C LEU A 330 -13.07 21.42 5.48
N SER A 331 -13.70 22.42 4.85
CA SER A 331 -15.06 22.85 5.18
C SER A 331 -16.04 21.66 5.20
N THR A 332 -16.73 21.50 6.33
CA THR A 332 -17.79 20.51 6.53
C THR A 332 -19.19 21.12 6.40
N ALA A 333 -19.28 22.44 6.25
CA ALA A 333 -20.53 23.20 6.22
C ALA A 333 -21.42 22.79 5.04
N CYS A 334 -22.71 22.62 5.32
CA CYS A 334 -23.74 22.34 4.33
C CYS A 334 -24.73 23.52 4.28
N PRO A 335 -24.83 24.25 3.15
CA PRO A 335 -25.79 25.35 3.04
C PRO A 335 -27.26 24.93 3.18
N LEU A 336 -27.58 23.64 3.00
CA LEU A 336 -28.92 23.10 3.16
C LEU A 336 -29.23 22.65 4.60
N SER A 337 -28.29 22.77 5.54
CA SER A 337 -28.42 22.20 6.89
C SER A 337 -29.66 22.65 7.64
N GLN A 338 -30.07 23.90 7.43
CA GLN A 338 -31.23 24.51 8.08
C GLN A 338 -32.58 23.96 7.58
N TYR A 339 -32.62 23.31 6.42
CA TYR A 339 -33.85 22.80 5.82
C TYR A 339 -34.06 21.30 6.05
N PHE A 340 -33.16 20.65 6.79
CA PHE A 340 -33.26 19.21 7.06
C PHE A 340 -34.26 18.90 8.17
N GLN A 341 -35.06 17.86 7.94
CA GLN A 341 -35.98 17.30 8.92
C GLN A 341 -35.76 15.78 9.03
N PRO A 342 -35.36 15.25 10.20
CA PRO A 342 -34.93 15.98 11.41
C PRO A 342 -33.64 16.80 11.20
N SER A 343 -33.35 17.74 12.10
CA SER A 343 -32.14 18.58 12.00
C SER A 343 -30.84 17.78 12.19
N ASN A 344 -29.72 18.30 11.70
CA ASN A 344 -28.36 17.77 11.89
C ASN A 344 -28.16 16.31 11.42
N PRO A 345 -28.23 16.03 10.10
CA PRO A 345 -27.80 14.75 9.58
C PRO A 345 -26.30 14.56 9.77
N SER A 346 -25.89 13.31 10.03
CA SER A 346 -24.47 12.92 10.17
C SER A 346 -23.67 13.19 8.89
N SER A 347 -24.31 13.09 7.73
CA SER A 347 -23.74 13.32 6.41
C SER A 347 -24.72 14.06 5.48
N PRO A 348 -24.24 15.06 4.70
CA PRO A 348 -25.09 15.81 3.80
C PRO A 348 -25.47 14.99 2.54
N PRO A 349 -26.68 15.17 1.99
CA PRO A 349 -27.20 14.41 0.85
C PRO A 349 -26.72 14.95 -0.51
N CYS A 350 -25.43 15.20 -0.65
CA CYS A 350 -24.89 15.87 -1.84
C CYS A 350 -25.28 15.18 -3.17
N PHE A 351 -25.44 13.85 -3.18
CA PHE A 351 -25.66 13.03 -4.38
C PHE A 351 -26.83 12.04 -4.29
N ASP A 352 -27.60 12.01 -3.19
CA ASP A 352 -28.66 11.01 -2.95
C ASP A 352 -29.99 11.65 -2.52
N LEU A 353 -30.40 12.72 -3.20
CA LEU A 353 -31.73 13.32 -3.01
C LEU A 353 -32.76 12.57 -3.86
N ARG A 354 -33.77 11.99 -3.24
CA ARG A 354 -34.83 11.24 -3.93
C ARG A 354 -36.16 11.97 -3.81
N GLU A 355 -36.74 12.34 -4.95
CA GLU A 355 -37.96 13.15 -5.02
C GLU A 355 -39.13 12.43 -4.32
N VAL A 356 -39.83 13.14 -3.45
CA VAL A 356 -41.12 12.71 -2.90
C VAL A 356 -42.19 13.14 -3.90
N LYS A 357 -42.96 12.19 -4.42
CA LYS A 357 -44.19 12.54 -5.14
C LYS A 357 -45.31 12.58 -4.13
N ASP A 358 -46.05 13.68 -4.12
CA ASP A 358 -47.35 13.74 -3.48
C ASP A 358 -48.25 12.72 -4.20
N LEU A 359 -48.72 11.72 -3.44
CA LEU A 359 -49.86 10.94 -3.89
C LEU A 359 -51.05 11.87 -3.76
N GLU A 360 -51.63 12.29 -4.89
CA GLU A 360 -52.89 13.03 -4.87
C GLU A 360 -53.89 12.29 -3.98
N GLU A 361 -54.44 13.01 -3.02
CA GLU A 361 -55.52 12.57 -2.13
C GLU A 361 -56.73 12.16 -2.99
N SER A 362 -56.88 10.86 -3.22
CA SER A 362 -58.19 10.31 -3.57
C SER A 362 -58.85 9.83 -2.28
N ASP A 363 -59.77 10.65 -1.77
CA ASP A 363 -60.84 10.22 -0.87
C ASP A 363 -61.48 8.93 -1.40
N ASP A 364 -61.39 7.84 -0.63
CA ASP A 364 -62.56 7.02 -0.34
C ASP A 364 -62.27 6.01 0.78
N ASN A 365 -63.13 6.09 1.80
CA ASN A 365 -63.25 5.12 2.88
C ASN A 365 -63.51 3.71 2.33
N THR A 366 -62.69 2.72 2.71
CA THR A 366 -63.18 1.39 3.18
C THR A 366 -62.03 0.46 3.63
N ASN A 367 -62.13 0.05 4.89
CA ASN A 367 -61.68 -1.18 5.55
C ASN A 367 -60.54 -2.06 4.96
N ASN A 368 -59.49 -2.20 5.78
CA ASN A 368 -58.77 -3.45 6.10
C ASN A 368 -58.58 -4.50 4.98
N ASN A 369 -57.44 -4.40 4.29
CA ASN A 369 -56.53 -5.52 4.08
C ASN A 369 -55.14 -5.00 3.67
N GLY A 370 -54.18 -5.09 4.59
CA GLY A 370 -52.82 -4.57 4.47
C GLY A 370 -51.98 -5.32 3.43
N ASN A 371 -52.21 -5.03 2.14
CA ASN A 371 -51.38 -5.52 1.04
C ASN A 371 -51.39 -4.56 -0.16
N ASN A 372 -51.39 -3.25 0.09
CA ASN A 372 -51.23 -2.25 -0.97
C ASN A 372 -49.77 -1.78 -1.10
N LYS A 373 -49.07 -2.49 -1.98
CA LYS A 373 -48.19 -1.96 -3.03
C LYS A 373 -47.89 -0.45 -2.95
N ASN A 374 -46.90 -0.06 -2.16
CA ASN A 374 -46.16 1.18 -2.42
C ASN A 374 -45.30 1.00 -3.67
N LYS A 375 -45.93 1.15 -4.84
CA LYS A 375 -45.25 1.48 -6.10
C LYS A 375 -44.80 2.94 -6.04
N SER A 376 -43.76 3.25 -5.27
CA SER A 376 -43.02 4.48 -5.49
C SER A 376 -42.06 4.26 -6.65
N ASN A 377 -42.54 4.48 -7.88
CA ASN A 377 -41.70 4.77 -9.05
C ASN A 377 -41.01 6.13 -8.83
N GLY A 378 -40.10 6.20 -7.85
CA GLY A 378 -39.28 7.37 -7.60
C GLY A 378 -38.22 7.52 -8.69
N ASN A 379 -38.19 8.67 -9.37
CA ASN A 379 -37.09 9.05 -10.24
C ASN A 379 -35.75 8.86 -9.52
N GLY A 380 -34.73 8.38 -10.23
CA GLY A 380 -33.40 8.11 -9.66
C GLY A 380 -32.79 9.31 -8.90
N ALA A 381 -31.79 9.03 -8.07
CA ALA A 381 -31.13 9.99 -7.19
C ALA A 381 -30.72 11.28 -7.94
N ARG A 382 -30.94 12.41 -7.26
CA ARG A 382 -30.64 13.76 -7.73
C ARG A 382 -29.50 14.37 -6.91
N VAL A 383 -28.76 15.27 -7.54
CA VAL A 383 -27.64 16.00 -6.95
C VAL A 383 -28.12 17.32 -6.38
N CYS A 384 -27.54 17.74 -5.26
CA CYS A 384 -27.82 19.01 -4.63
C CYS A 384 -27.69 20.19 -5.63
N PRO A 385 -28.64 21.13 -5.69
CA PRO A 385 -28.61 22.25 -6.62
C PRO A 385 -27.44 23.21 -6.36
N LEU A 386 -26.96 23.29 -5.11
CA LEU A 386 -25.83 24.16 -4.72
C LEU A 386 -24.46 23.51 -4.91
N ILE A 387 -24.38 22.29 -5.46
CA ILE A 387 -23.14 21.50 -5.46
C ILE A 387 -21.97 22.22 -6.14
N GLY A 388 -22.22 22.99 -7.22
CA GLY A 388 -21.19 23.66 -8.00
C GLY A 388 -20.50 24.83 -7.30
N GLN A 389 -21.10 25.37 -6.23
CA GLN A 389 -20.51 26.41 -5.38
C GLN A 389 -20.46 25.99 -3.90
N CYS A 390 -20.69 24.71 -3.60
CA CYS A 390 -20.73 24.22 -2.24
C CYS A 390 -19.33 24.34 -1.57
N PRO A 391 -19.20 25.01 -0.40
CA PRO A 391 -17.93 25.17 0.30
C PRO A 391 -17.23 23.83 0.59
N ARG A 392 -18.01 22.80 0.94
CA ARG A 392 -17.52 21.43 1.16
C ARG A 392 -16.84 20.82 -0.07
N HIS A 393 -17.25 21.23 -1.27
CA HIS A 393 -16.76 20.71 -2.55
C HIS A 393 -15.95 21.75 -3.33
N ARG A 394 -15.53 22.84 -2.69
CA ARG A 394 -14.79 23.94 -3.31
C ARG A 394 -13.60 23.46 -4.13
N ASP A 395 -12.67 22.73 -3.51
CA ASP A 395 -11.47 22.19 -4.17
C ASP A 395 -11.83 21.42 -5.45
N ALA A 396 -12.83 20.53 -5.35
CA ALA A 396 -13.27 19.75 -6.49
C ALA A 396 -13.87 20.63 -7.61
N ASN A 397 -14.66 21.65 -7.26
CA ASN A 397 -15.29 22.55 -8.24
C ASN A 397 -14.28 23.49 -8.92
N GLU A 398 -13.20 23.85 -8.23
CA GLU A 398 -12.16 24.75 -8.73
C GLU A 398 -11.09 24.03 -9.59
N LEU A 399 -11.09 22.69 -9.65
CA LEU A 399 -10.12 21.87 -10.39
C LEU A 399 -9.91 22.32 -11.85
N ALA A 400 -10.97 22.74 -12.54
CA ALA A 400 -10.90 23.12 -13.95
C ALA A 400 -9.95 24.31 -14.17
N SER A 401 -9.88 25.24 -13.21
CA SER A 401 -9.10 26.47 -13.28
C SER A 401 -7.89 26.50 -12.35
N VAL A 402 -7.50 25.36 -11.77
CA VAL A 402 -6.42 25.34 -10.78
C VAL A 402 -5.03 25.39 -11.45
N ASP A 403 -4.08 26.04 -10.79
CA ASP A 403 -2.68 26.07 -11.19
C ASP A 403 -1.92 24.91 -10.54
N VAL A 404 -2.26 24.57 -9.29
CA VAL A 404 -1.61 23.51 -8.51
C VAL A 404 -2.61 22.53 -7.89
N ILE A 405 -2.40 21.23 -8.09
CA ILE A 405 -3.16 20.14 -7.46
C ILE A 405 -2.29 19.50 -6.36
N LEU A 406 -2.77 19.50 -5.13
CA LEU A 406 -2.08 18.87 -3.99
C LEU A 406 -2.88 17.66 -3.52
N THR A 407 -2.21 16.53 -3.29
CA THR A 407 -2.89 15.29 -2.89
C THR A 407 -1.97 14.39 -2.06
N THR A 408 -2.54 13.32 -1.51
CA THR A 408 -1.80 12.20 -0.94
C THR A 408 -1.94 10.95 -1.81
N VAL A 409 -1.07 9.95 -1.59
CA VAL A 409 -1.13 8.67 -2.33
C VAL A 409 -2.51 8.03 -2.24
N ALA A 410 -3.04 7.89 -1.02
CA ALA A 410 -4.35 7.29 -0.79
C ALA A 410 -5.47 8.07 -1.50
N ALA A 411 -5.46 9.41 -1.43
CA ALA A 411 -6.45 10.22 -2.11
C ALA A 411 -6.33 10.13 -3.64
N ALA A 412 -5.10 10.15 -4.18
CA ALA A 412 -4.85 10.03 -5.61
C ALA A 412 -5.38 8.72 -6.21
N ILE A 413 -5.18 7.60 -5.50
CA ILE A 413 -5.59 6.27 -5.94
C ILE A 413 -7.09 6.07 -5.75
N PHE A 414 -7.62 6.28 -4.53
CA PHE A 414 -8.97 5.83 -4.17
C PHE A 414 -10.08 6.83 -4.45
N THR A 415 -9.77 8.11 -4.70
CA THR A 415 -10.81 9.14 -4.89
C THR A 415 -10.94 9.57 -6.35
N ARG A 416 -12.13 10.07 -6.71
CA ARG A 416 -12.47 10.56 -8.04
C ARG A 416 -13.04 11.98 -7.96
N PRO A 417 -12.82 12.82 -8.98
CA PRO A 417 -13.50 14.11 -9.06
C PRO A 417 -15.02 13.94 -9.12
N LEU A 418 -15.76 14.99 -8.78
CA LEU A 418 -17.21 14.97 -8.80
C LEU A 418 -17.74 14.76 -10.23
N PRO A 419 -18.88 14.05 -10.42
CA PRO A 419 -19.42 13.77 -11.75
C PRO A 419 -19.64 15.02 -12.63
N HIS A 420 -20.08 16.14 -12.06
CA HIS A 420 -20.30 17.38 -12.81
C HIS A 420 -19.01 18.15 -13.13
N VAL A 421 -17.89 17.83 -12.45
CA VAL A 421 -16.56 18.40 -12.76
C VAL A 421 -15.86 17.53 -13.79
N SER A 422 -15.85 16.22 -13.59
CA SER A 422 -15.32 15.25 -14.56
C SER A 422 -16.41 14.25 -14.91
N PRO A 423 -17.10 14.43 -16.05
CA PRO A 423 -18.07 13.45 -16.54
C PRO A 423 -17.44 12.06 -16.70
N GLN A 424 -16.16 12.02 -17.09
CA GLN A 424 -15.37 10.80 -17.14
C GLN A 424 -15.05 10.31 -15.72
N SER A 425 -15.32 9.03 -15.45
CA SER A 425 -15.07 8.42 -14.14
C SER A 425 -13.59 8.05 -13.94
N ILE A 426 -12.69 9.02 -13.77
CA ILE A 426 -11.24 8.81 -13.57
C ILE A 426 -10.80 9.07 -12.13
N THR A 427 -9.71 8.44 -11.71
CA THR A 427 -9.06 8.70 -10.41
C THR A 427 -8.26 9.99 -10.45
N TYR A 428 -7.95 10.57 -9.29
CA TYR A 428 -7.09 11.77 -9.24
C TYR A 428 -5.66 11.48 -9.72
N TYR A 429 -5.17 10.25 -9.57
CA TYR A 429 -3.91 9.81 -10.18
C TYR A 429 -3.93 9.98 -11.71
N GLU A 430 -4.95 9.45 -12.39
CA GLU A 430 -5.09 9.59 -13.84
C GLU A 430 -5.41 11.04 -14.24
N LEU A 431 -6.16 11.78 -13.41
CA LEU A 431 -6.42 13.20 -13.64
C LEU A 431 -5.12 14.01 -13.66
N MET A 432 -4.22 13.81 -12.68
CA MET A 432 -2.92 14.49 -12.65
C MET A 432 -2.08 14.09 -13.86
N TYR A 433 -2.04 12.80 -14.20
CA TYR A 433 -1.35 12.30 -15.39
C TYR A 433 -1.78 13.03 -16.66
N ARG A 434 -3.09 13.27 -16.84
CA ARG A 434 -3.64 13.87 -18.06
C ARG A 434 -3.68 15.39 -18.07
N THR A 435 -3.78 16.04 -16.91
CA THR A 435 -4.03 17.49 -16.84
C THR A 435 -2.84 18.31 -16.35
N CYS A 436 -1.94 17.71 -15.56
CA CYS A 436 -0.74 18.40 -15.10
C CYS A 436 0.34 18.34 -16.18
N SER A 437 1.20 19.35 -16.20
CA SER A 437 2.44 19.38 -16.98
C SER A 437 3.55 18.59 -16.29
N ILE A 438 3.66 18.77 -14.98
CA ILE A 438 4.67 18.14 -14.12
C ILE A 438 4.01 17.69 -12.81
N VAL A 439 4.41 16.54 -12.28
CA VAL A 439 4.00 16.03 -10.97
C VAL A 439 5.23 15.80 -10.09
N PHE A 440 5.22 16.37 -8.89
CA PHE A 440 6.26 16.17 -7.89
C PHE A 440 5.84 15.12 -6.87
N PHE A 441 6.69 14.13 -6.64
CA PHE A 441 6.52 13.13 -5.59
C PHE A 441 7.55 13.40 -4.50
N ASP A 442 7.10 14.05 -3.42
CA ASP A 442 7.95 14.31 -2.26
C ASP A 442 8.11 13.04 -1.41
N GLU A 443 9.31 12.83 -0.88
CA GLU A 443 9.69 11.62 -0.15
C GLU A 443 9.28 10.33 -0.88
N CYS A 444 9.75 10.19 -2.13
CA CYS A 444 9.31 9.16 -3.05
C CYS A 444 9.50 7.71 -2.56
N ASP A 445 10.45 7.45 -1.65
CA ASP A 445 10.66 6.17 -0.96
C ASP A 445 9.49 5.80 -0.03
N LYS A 446 8.90 6.79 0.64
CA LYS A 446 7.69 6.58 1.46
C LYS A 446 6.43 6.50 0.60
N VAL A 447 6.38 7.26 -0.50
CA VAL A 447 5.32 7.11 -1.53
C VAL A 447 5.34 5.69 -2.10
N GLN A 448 6.52 5.15 -2.44
CA GLN A 448 6.72 3.79 -2.90
C GLN A 448 6.19 2.77 -1.89
N SER A 449 6.59 2.91 -0.62
CA SER A 449 6.14 2.03 0.46
C SER A 449 4.62 2.05 0.65
N ASN A 450 4.02 3.25 0.59
CA ASN A 450 2.56 3.42 0.67
C ASN A 450 1.84 2.80 -0.53
N LEU A 451 2.41 2.90 -1.73
CA LEU A 451 1.88 2.22 -2.91
C LEU A 451 1.99 0.71 -2.75
N ASP A 452 3.09 0.15 -2.28
CA ASP A 452 3.17 -1.30 -2.06
C ASP A 452 2.14 -1.78 -1.04
N SER A 453 1.97 -1.08 0.09
CA SER A 453 0.94 -1.41 1.10
C SER A 453 -0.48 -1.28 0.55
N THR A 454 -0.73 -0.31 -0.33
CA THR A 454 -2.03 -0.16 -1.03
C THR A 454 -2.36 -1.39 -1.89
N PHE A 455 -1.34 -2.12 -2.34
CA PHE A 455 -1.45 -3.32 -3.18
C PHE A 455 -1.29 -4.64 -2.39
N LEU A 456 -1.19 -4.53 -1.06
CA LEU A 456 -1.25 -5.62 -0.10
C LEU A 456 -2.34 -5.33 0.95
N PRO A 457 -3.63 -5.28 0.57
CA PRO A 457 -4.68 -5.07 1.56
C PRO A 457 -4.71 -6.18 2.59
N ALA A 458 -4.61 -5.78 3.86
CA ALA A 458 -4.91 -6.61 5.01
C ALA A 458 -6.28 -6.19 5.57
N ILE A 459 -7.16 -7.17 5.79
CA ILE A 459 -8.53 -6.97 6.22
C ILE A 459 -8.81 -7.87 7.42
N LYS A 460 -9.46 -7.32 8.43
CA LYS A 460 -9.99 -8.11 9.54
C LYS A 460 -11.25 -8.81 9.08
N LEU A 461 -11.20 -10.14 8.94
CA LEU A 461 -12.39 -10.92 8.62
C LEU A 461 -13.38 -10.89 9.80
N ILE A 462 -12.84 -10.99 11.02
CA ILE A 462 -13.57 -10.88 12.29
C ILE A 462 -12.83 -9.89 13.20
N GLU A 463 -13.60 -9.03 13.88
CA GLU A 463 -13.13 -8.10 14.91
C GLU A 463 -14.21 -7.98 16.02
N ARG A 464 -13.87 -7.50 17.21
CA ARG A 464 -14.84 -7.23 18.27
C ARG A 464 -15.92 -6.22 17.79
N GLY A 465 -17.19 -6.62 17.90
CA GLY A 465 -18.34 -5.83 17.44
C GLY A 465 -18.66 -6.08 15.96
N SER A 466 -19.67 -5.40 15.41
CA SER A 466 -20.09 -5.53 13.99
C SER A 466 -19.14 -4.85 12.99
N ASN A 467 -17.84 -4.82 13.32
CA ASN A 467 -16.80 -4.11 12.56
C ASN A 467 -15.97 -5.06 11.68
N GLY A 468 -16.09 -6.38 11.83
CA GLY A 468 -15.49 -7.35 10.92
C GLY A 468 -15.98 -7.15 9.48
N PHE A 469 -15.11 -7.42 8.50
CA PHE A 469 -15.45 -7.21 7.10
C PHE A 469 -16.69 -7.99 6.67
N LEU A 470 -16.80 -9.26 7.06
CA LEU A 470 -17.92 -10.10 6.66
C LEU A 470 -19.22 -9.64 7.32
N ASP A 471 -19.18 -9.21 8.58
CA ASP A 471 -20.32 -8.58 9.27
C ASP A 471 -20.83 -7.33 8.55
N GLN A 472 -19.92 -6.45 8.13
CA GLN A 472 -20.27 -5.25 7.38
C GLN A 472 -20.92 -5.60 6.05
N VAL A 473 -20.40 -6.62 5.36
CA VAL A 473 -20.92 -7.07 4.07
C VAL A 473 -22.30 -7.72 4.22
N VAL A 474 -22.48 -8.58 5.22
CA VAL A 474 -23.77 -9.22 5.54
C VAL A 474 -24.80 -8.17 5.96
N THR A 475 -24.40 -7.17 6.74
CA THR A 475 -25.26 -6.03 7.10
C THR A 475 -25.64 -5.23 5.86
N TRP A 476 -24.71 -5.00 4.95
CA TRP A 476 -25.01 -4.36 3.67
C TRP A 476 -25.97 -5.21 2.82
N THR A 477 -25.75 -6.50 2.64
CA THR A 477 -26.64 -7.32 1.78
C THR A 477 -28.05 -7.38 2.35
N ARG A 478 -28.21 -7.43 3.69
CA ARG A 478 -29.51 -7.32 4.37
C ARG A 478 -30.15 -5.95 4.13
N THR A 479 -29.42 -4.86 4.31
CA THR A 479 -29.96 -3.50 4.08
C THR A 479 -30.29 -3.25 2.61
N THR A 480 -29.50 -3.74 1.65
CA THR A 480 -29.78 -3.65 0.21
C THR A 480 -30.98 -4.49 -0.20
N LYS A 481 -31.16 -5.70 0.37
CA LYS A 481 -32.39 -6.50 0.23
C LYS A 481 -33.63 -5.79 0.77
N LEU A 482 -33.48 -4.92 1.77
CA LEU A 482 -34.55 -4.10 2.32
C LEU A 482 -34.79 -2.82 1.48
N ARG A 483 -33.74 -2.23 0.91
CA ARG A 483 -33.79 -1.02 0.06
C ARG A 483 -34.45 -1.30 -1.30
N ASN A 484 -34.10 -2.42 -1.91
CA ASN A 484 -34.65 -2.81 -3.19
C ASN A 484 -35.86 -3.70 -2.93
N SER A 485 -37.06 -3.29 -3.36
CA SER A 485 -38.24 -4.15 -3.34
C SER A 485 -37.87 -5.54 -3.87
N ARG A 486 -38.37 -6.62 -3.24
CA ARG A 486 -38.07 -8.05 -3.52
C ARG A 486 -38.03 -8.48 -4.99
N ASN A 487 -38.42 -7.62 -5.94
CA ASN A 487 -38.26 -7.77 -7.38
C ASN A 487 -36.79 -7.89 -7.84
N ASP A 488 -35.79 -7.30 -7.17
CA ASP A 488 -34.37 -7.46 -7.54
C ASP A 488 -33.80 -8.84 -7.16
N LEU A 489 -34.49 -9.64 -6.32
CA LEU A 489 -34.16 -11.05 -6.09
C LEU A 489 -34.36 -11.92 -7.34
N ARG A 490 -35.00 -11.41 -8.41
CA ARG A 490 -35.07 -12.07 -9.71
C ARG A 490 -33.75 -11.99 -10.51
N GLN A 491 -32.80 -11.15 -10.10
CA GLN A 491 -31.46 -11.14 -10.70
C GLN A 491 -30.63 -12.27 -10.11
N LEU A 492 -30.49 -13.37 -10.86
CA LEU A 492 -29.67 -14.55 -10.48
C LEU A 492 -28.28 -14.17 -9.95
N ALA A 493 -27.66 -13.13 -10.51
CA ALA A 493 -26.35 -12.65 -10.10
C ALA A 493 -26.29 -12.11 -8.66
N PHE A 494 -27.32 -11.38 -8.19
CA PHE A 494 -27.37 -10.91 -6.80
C PHE A 494 -27.54 -12.06 -5.81
N GLY A 495 -28.39 -13.04 -6.16
CA GLY A 495 -28.58 -14.25 -5.37
C GLY A 495 -27.29 -15.06 -5.23
N GLN A 496 -26.62 -15.33 -6.34
CA GLN A 496 -25.33 -16.04 -6.37
C GLN A 496 -24.22 -15.27 -5.65
N PHE A 497 -24.15 -13.94 -5.82
CA PHE A 497 -23.22 -13.07 -5.10
C PHE A 497 -23.41 -13.15 -3.58
N ASN A 498 -24.65 -13.00 -3.13
CA ASN A 498 -24.98 -13.10 -1.70
C ASN A 498 -24.73 -14.51 -1.16
N HIS A 499 -25.02 -15.56 -1.92
CA HIS A 499 -24.73 -16.94 -1.52
C HIS A 499 -23.23 -17.19 -1.38
N ALA A 500 -22.41 -16.73 -2.33
CA ALA A 500 -20.95 -16.83 -2.23
C ALA A 500 -20.41 -16.12 -0.98
N LEU A 501 -20.98 -14.97 -0.62
CA LEU A 501 -20.61 -14.26 0.60
C LEU A 501 -21.03 -14.97 1.88
N GLN A 502 -22.26 -15.49 1.93
CA GLN A 502 -22.73 -16.26 3.07
C GLN A 502 -21.90 -17.53 3.26
N ASN A 503 -21.50 -18.19 2.17
CA ASN A 503 -20.58 -19.32 2.24
C ASN A 503 -19.22 -18.92 2.84
N ALA A 504 -18.66 -17.78 2.42
CA ALA A 504 -17.41 -17.28 2.98
C ALA A 504 -17.54 -16.97 4.49
N ASP A 505 -18.66 -16.38 4.90
CA ASP A 505 -19.01 -16.10 6.30
C ASP A 505 -19.10 -17.37 7.14
N THR A 506 -19.87 -18.36 6.67
CA THR A 506 -20.01 -19.66 7.35
C THR A 506 -18.68 -20.41 7.46
N LEU A 507 -17.82 -20.35 6.43
CA LEU A 507 -16.48 -20.96 6.48
C LEU A 507 -15.60 -20.31 7.56
N VAL A 508 -15.70 -18.99 7.71
CA VAL A 508 -14.94 -18.22 8.70
C VAL A 508 -15.45 -18.51 10.11
N ASP A 509 -16.76 -18.56 10.32
CA ASP A 509 -17.35 -18.95 11.60
C ASP A 509 -16.94 -20.37 12.03
N ASN A 510 -16.94 -21.30 11.08
CA ASN A 510 -16.54 -22.69 11.34
C ASN A 510 -15.08 -22.78 11.78
N ILE A 511 -14.15 -22.12 11.07
CA ILE A 511 -12.73 -22.17 11.46
C ILE A 511 -12.48 -21.45 12.78
N CYS A 512 -13.16 -20.33 13.04
CA CYS A 512 -13.02 -19.61 14.31
C CYS A 512 -13.58 -20.40 15.49
N THR A 513 -14.72 -21.07 15.32
CA THR A 513 -15.27 -21.97 16.34
C THR A 513 -14.28 -23.08 16.68
N GLN A 514 -13.66 -23.69 15.66
CA GLN A 514 -12.64 -24.71 15.86
C GLN A 514 -11.40 -24.17 16.61
N LEU A 515 -10.91 -22.98 16.23
CA LEU A 515 -9.78 -22.34 16.90
C LEU A 515 -10.07 -22.00 18.38
N GLN A 516 -11.33 -21.73 18.72
CA GLN A 516 -11.78 -21.51 20.11
C GLN A 516 -11.91 -22.80 20.91
N LEU A 517 -12.40 -23.88 20.29
CA LEU A 517 -12.54 -25.19 20.93
C LEU A 517 -11.19 -25.87 21.21
N SER A 518 -10.15 -25.50 20.46
CA SER A 518 -8.80 -26.06 20.52
C SER A 518 -7.76 -24.96 20.85
N PRO A 519 -7.75 -24.42 22.08
CA PRO A 519 -6.90 -23.29 22.45
C PRO A 519 -5.40 -23.61 22.47
N ASP A 520 -5.01 -24.86 22.72
CA ASP A 520 -3.61 -25.26 22.73
C ASP A 520 -3.05 -25.41 21.31
N GLU A 521 -3.87 -25.90 20.37
CA GLU A 521 -3.54 -25.96 18.95
C GLU A 521 -3.59 -24.58 18.29
N SER A 522 -4.48 -23.67 18.71
CA SER A 522 -4.57 -22.32 18.13
C SER A 522 -3.47 -21.38 18.61
N LYS A 523 -2.91 -21.58 19.81
CA LYS A 523 -1.69 -20.87 20.26
C LYS A 523 -0.52 -21.00 19.28
N TRP A 524 -0.41 -22.14 18.60
CA TRP A 524 0.60 -22.36 17.57
C TRP A 524 0.45 -21.40 16.37
N LEU A 525 -0.78 -21.00 16.03
CA LEU A 525 -1.08 -20.07 14.93
C LEU A 525 -1.07 -18.59 15.35
N ALA A 526 -1.18 -18.30 16.65
CA ALA A 526 -1.42 -16.95 17.17
C ALA A 526 -0.17 -16.04 17.17
N SER A 527 1.02 -16.57 16.89
CA SER A 527 2.29 -15.83 16.98
C SER A 527 2.77 -15.25 15.65
N GLU A 528 2.35 -15.80 14.51
CA GLU A 528 2.93 -15.44 13.20
C GLU A 528 1.87 -15.39 12.08
N PHE A 529 2.19 -14.67 11.00
CA PHE A 529 1.44 -14.81 9.75
C PHE A 529 1.70 -16.19 9.17
N PHE A 530 0.64 -16.82 8.66
CA PHE A 530 0.75 -18.13 8.05
C PHE A 530 0.10 -18.19 6.66
N THR A 531 0.71 -19.02 5.83
CA THR A 531 0.14 -19.55 4.59
C THR A 531 0.10 -21.08 4.74
N CYS A 532 -0.69 -21.78 3.93
CA CYS A 532 -0.65 -23.24 3.95
C CYS A 532 0.77 -23.78 3.68
N SER A 533 1.54 -23.10 2.83
CA SER A 533 2.93 -23.48 2.56
C SER A 533 3.87 -23.22 3.73
N SER A 534 3.67 -22.14 4.50
CA SER A 534 4.49 -21.87 5.70
C SER A 534 4.24 -22.91 6.79
N LEU A 535 2.97 -23.30 7.01
CA LEU A 535 2.61 -24.36 7.95
C LEU A 535 3.18 -25.72 7.52
N ALA A 536 3.10 -26.05 6.22
CA ALA A 536 3.70 -27.28 5.70
C ALA A 536 5.22 -27.34 5.95
N ARG A 537 5.91 -26.19 5.80
CA ARG A 537 7.33 -26.07 6.13
C ARG A 537 7.59 -26.30 7.61
N GLU A 538 6.77 -25.75 8.50
CA GLU A 538 6.94 -25.94 9.95
C GLU A 538 6.91 -27.42 10.35
N PHE A 539 5.99 -28.21 9.80
CA PHE A 539 5.98 -29.66 10.04
C PHE A 539 7.27 -30.34 9.57
N VAL A 540 7.81 -29.94 8.43
CA VAL A 540 9.08 -30.49 7.91
C VAL A 540 10.25 -30.11 8.83
N LEU A 541 10.27 -28.88 9.34
CA LEU A 541 11.29 -28.42 10.28
C LEU A 541 11.18 -29.14 11.62
N GLU A 542 9.96 -29.38 12.12
CA GLU A 542 9.73 -30.12 13.37
C GLU A 542 10.19 -31.59 13.24
N ILE A 543 9.88 -32.24 12.10
CA ILE A 543 10.37 -33.60 11.80
C ILE A 543 11.90 -33.60 11.76
N ALA A 544 12.52 -32.72 10.97
CA ALA A 544 13.98 -32.67 10.82
C ALA A 544 14.70 -32.36 12.14
N ALA A 545 14.17 -31.42 12.93
CA ALA A 545 14.71 -31.10 14.26
C ALA A 545 14.59 -32.29 15.22
N SER A 546 13.49 -33.04 15.17
CA SER A 546 13.31 -34.25 15.98
C SER A 546 14.31 -35.36 15.60
N GLU A 547 14.70 -35.45 14.34
CA GLU A 547 15.74 -36.35 13.82
C GLU A 547 17.17 -35.88 14.14
N GLY A 548 17.33 -34.72 14.80
CA GLY A 548 18.63 -34.14 15.14
C GLY A 548 19.35 -33.48 13.96
N ILE A 549 18.65 -33.21 12.87
CA ILE A 549 19.19 -32.50 11.70
C ILE A 549 19.26 -31.01 12.04
N ASP A 550 20.44 -30.41 11.82
CA ASP A 550 20.62 -28.96 11.92
C ASP A 550 19.90 -28.27 10.76
N THR A 551 18.67 -27.81 11.04
CA THR A 551 17.81 -27.11 10.08
C THR A 551 18.27 -25.68 9.77
N ASP A 552 19.17 -25.12 10.60
CA ASP A 552 19.76 -23.79 10.40
C ASP A 552 21.03 -23.84 9.55
N SER A 553 21.54 -25.04 9.22
CA SER A 553 22.70 -25.22 8.35
C SER A 553 22.40 -24.84 6.90
N SER A 554 23.36 -24.19 6.25
CA SER A 554 23.32 -23.91 4.80
C SER A 554 23.19 -25.16 3.91
N THR A 555 23.46 -26.35 4.45
CA THR A 555 23.32 -27.63 3.76
C THR A 555 21.89 -28.18 3.77
N PHE A 556 21.02 -27.70 4.66
CA PHE A 556 19.62 -28.09 4.70
C PHE A 556 18.83 -27.35 3.61
N ILE A 557 18.46 -28.07 2.56
CA ILE A 557 17.68 -27.53 1.44
C ILE A 557 16.26 -28.08 1.53
N LEU A 558 15.33 -27.24 2.01
CA LEU A 558 13.92 -27.60 2.18
C LEU A 558 13.29 -28.18 0.90
N ASP A 559 13.58 -27.58 -0.25
CA ASP A 559 13.04 -28.01 -1.56
C ASP A 559 13.49 -29.43 -1.97
N LYS A 560 14.54 -29.98 -1.35
CA LYS A 560 15.02 -31.35 -1.60
C LYS A 560 14.49 -32.35 -0.58
N ASN A 561 13.72 -31.91 0.42
CA ASN A 561 13.14 -32.78 1.43
C ASN A 561 11.92 -33.52 0.84
N PRO A 562 11.85 -34.86 0.90
CA PRO A 562 10.75 -35.64 0.32
C PRO A 562 9.39 -35.33 0.97
N VAL A 563 9.36 -35.04 2.27
CA VAL A 563 8.15 -34.64 3.02
C VAL A 563 7.63 -33.30 2.50
N TYR A 564 8.54 -32.34 2.32
CA TYR A 564 8.17 -31.02 1.82
C TYR A 564 7.64 -31.10 0.39
N LYS A 565 8.27 -31.91 -0.47
CA LYS A 565 7.80 -32.13 -1.84
C LYS A 565 6.38 -32.70 -1.86
N GLU A 566 6.11 -33.72 -1.04
CA GLU A 566 4.77 -34.33 -0.95
C GLU A 566 3.70 -33.35 -0.46
N LEU A 567 4.01 -32.51 0.54
CA LEU A 567 3.11 -31.47 1.01
C LEU A 567 2.95 -30.33 -0.02
N ALA A 568 4.03 -29.94 -0.71
CA ALA A 568 3.99 -28.91 -1.74
C ALA A 568 3.14 -29.33 -2.94
N ASP A 569 3.27 -30.58 -3.40
CA ASP A 569 2.48 -31.15 -4.49
C ASP A 569 0.98 -31.16 -4.11
N PHE A 570 0.65 -31.52 -2.85
CA PHE A 570 -0.72 -31.44 -2.33
C PHE A 570 -1.28 -30.00 -2.38
N LEU A 571 -0.48 -29.01 -1.99
CA LEU A 571 -0.90 -27.60 -1.98
C LEU A 571 -1.01 -26.98 -3.39
N LEU A 572 -0.28 -27.50 -4.38
CA LEU A 572 -0.27 -26.99 -5.75
C LEU A 572 -1.41 -27.52 -6.63
N GLY A 573 -2.27 -28.41 -6.11
CA GLY A 573 -3.48 -28.84 -6.81
C GLY A 573 -3.54 -30.32 -7.21
N ASP A 574 -2.51 -31.12 -6.90
CA ASP A 574 -2.56 -32.59 -7.04
C ASP A 574 -3.35 -33.28 -5.92
N TRP A 575 -4.21 -32.54 -5.22
CA TRP A 575 -5.00 -33.04 -4.09
C TRP A 575 -5.84 -34.28 -4.46
N LYS A 576 -6.41 -34.35 -5.68
CA LYS A 576 -7.19 -35.52 -6.12
C LYS A 576 -6.40 -36.83 -6.12
N ASN A 577 -5.09 -36.77 -6.27
CA ASN A 577 -4.18 -37.92 -6.31
C ASN A 577 -3.43 -38.11 -4.98
N SER A 578 -3.63 -37.21 -4.01
CA SER A 578 -2.97 -37.26 -2.71
C SER A 578 -3.82 -37.99 -1.68
N TRP A 579 -3.20 -38.87 -0.90
CA TRP A 579 -3.83 -39.53 0.24
C TRP A 579 -4.37 -38.54 1.28
N LEU A 580 -3.80 -37.32 1.33
CA LEU A 580 -4.22 -36.26 2.24
C LEU A 580 -5.62 -35.72 1.94
N ALA A 581 -6.09 -35.79 0.69
CA ALA A 581 -7.39 -35.24 0.31
C ALA A 581 -8.56 -35.99 0.95
N GLU A 582 -8.45 -37.30 1.11
CA GLU A 582 -9.48 -38.10 1.78
C GLU A 582 -9.68 -37.64 3.23
N TYR A 583 -8.57 -37.50 3.97
CA TYR A 583 -8.59 -37.04 5.37
C TYR A 583 -9.06 -35.59 5.50
N ALA A 584 -8.62 -34.72 4.60
CA ALA A 584 -9.08 -33.34 4.57
C ALA A 584 -10.60 -33.27 4.40
N MET A 585 -11.18 -33.99 3.42
CA MET A 585 -12.63 -34.01 3.19
C MET A 585 -13.42 -34.53 4.38
N ARG A 586 -12.94 -35.60 5.03
CA ARG A 586 -13.58 -36.18 6.22
C ARG A 586 -13.68 -35.17 7.36
N LEU A 587 -12.58 -34.46 7.65
CA LEU A 587 -12.52 -33.45 8.71
C LEU A 587 -13.51 -32.28 8.54
N GLN A 588 -14.08 -32.07 7.35
CA GLN A 588 -15.08 -31.03 7.09
C GLN A 588 -16.48 -31.40 7.60
N SER A 589 -16.82 -32.70 7.60
CA SER A 589 -18.17 -33.20 7.92
C SER A 589 -18.33 -33.67 9.36
N GLU A 590 -17.26 -33.64 10.16
CA GLU A 590 -17.16 -34.41 11.40
C GLU A 590 -17.47 -33.62 12.67
N ASN A 591 -18.24 -34.25 13.57
CA ASN A 591 -18.39 -33.82 14.97
C ASN A 591 -17.13 -34.14 15.79
N TYR A 592 -17.01 -33.59 16.99
CA TYR A 592 -15.79 -33.71 17.83
C TYR A 592 -15.30 -35.17 18.03
N GLN A 593 -16.21 -36.13 18.19
CA GLN A 593 -15.83 -37.55 18.33
C GLN A 593 -15.25 -38.15 17.04
N GLU A 594 -15.86 -37.88 15.90
CA GLU A 594 -15.39 -38.39 14.60
C GLU A 594 -14.04 -37.76 14.23
N GLN A 595 -13.79 -36.51 14.63
CA GLN A 595 -12.49 -35.86 14.47
C GLN A 595 -11.37 -36.60 15.21
N GLN A 596 -11.63 -37.11 16.42
CA GLN A 596 -10.64 -37.89 17.17
C GLN A 596 -10.32 -39.22 16.48
N GLU A 597 -11.31 -39.89 15.88
CA GLU A 597 -11.10 -41.09 15.08
C GLU A 597 -10.25 -40.79 13.83
N THR A 598 -10.53 -39.68 13.16
CA THR A 598 -9.77 -39.26 11.98
C THR A 598 -8.34 -38.87 12.31
N ILE A 599 -8.09 -38.20 13.44
CA ILE A 599 -6.73 -37.95 13.97
C ILE A 599 -6.00 -39.27 14.23
N THR A 600 -6.68 -40.28 14.79
CA THR A 600 -6.08 -41.60 15.03
C THR A 600 -5.66 -42.27 13.72
N LYS A 601 -6.50 -42.21 12.68
CA LYS A 601 -6.16 -42.74 11.34
C LYS A 601 -5.00 -41.97 10.69
N ILE A 602 -4.95 -40.64 10.85
CA ILE A 602 -3.81 -39.82 10.40
C ILE A 602 -2.52 -40.27 11.10
N GLN A 603 -2.58 -40.54 12.41
CA GLN A 603 -1.43 -41.01 13.18
C GLN A 603 -0.90 -42.36 12.66
N GLU A 604 -1.79 -43.29 12.31
CA GLU A 604 -1.39 -44.58 11.72
C GLU A 604 -0.65 -44.40 10.38
N GLU A 605 -1.19 -43.58 9.47
CA GLU A 605 -0.57 -43.32 8.17
C GLU A 605 0.77 -42.57 8.28
N LEU A 606 0.84 -41.53 9.12
CA LEU A 606 2.09 -40.81 9.36
C LEU A 606 3.16 -41.71 10.02
N THR A 607 2.75 -42.70 10.81
CA THR A 607 3.66 -43.72 11.36
C THR A 607 4.18 -44.65 10.25
N LYS A 608 3.32 -45.12 9.34
CA LYS A 608 3.72 -45.96 8.19
C LYS A 608 4.73 -45.24 7.29
N LYS A 609 4.52 -43.95 7.05
CA LYS A 609 5.45 -43.10 6.26
C LYS A 609 6.73 -42.74 7.01
N GLY A 610 6.80 -43.01 8.31
CA GLY A 610 7.98 -42.79 9.14
C GLY A 610 8.15 -41.35 9.65
N TRP A 611 7.16 -40.47 9.48
CA TRP A 611 7.27 -39.05 9.88
C TRP A 611 7.26 -38.88 11.40
N LEU A 612 6.61 -39.80 12.11
CA LEU A 612 6.47 -39.78 13.58
C LEU A 612 7.60 -40.51 14.33
N LYS A 613 8.67 -40.95 13.65
CA LYS A 613 9.71 -41.81 14.25
C LYS A 613 10.41 -41.15 15.44
N ALA A 614 10.79 -39.88 15.30
CA ALA A 614 11.57 -39.15 16.31
C ALA A 614 10.73 -38.12 17.11
N ILE A 615 9.45 -37.99 16.77
CA ILE A 615 8.52 -37.06 17.44
C ILE A 615 8.07 -37.63 18.79
N ARG A 616 8.22 -36.83 19.86
CA ARG A 616 7.86 -37.22 21.24
C ARG A 616 6.35 -37.18 21.47
N ASP A 617 5.70 -36.06 21.11
CA ASP A 617 4.25 -35.89 21.23
C ASP A 617 3.56 -36.16 19.89
N LYS A 618 3.29 -37.44 19.62
CA LYS A 618 2.66 -37.86 18.37
C LYS A 618 1.24 -37.34 18.23
N TRP A 619 0.48 -37.30 19.33
CA TRP A 619 -0.91 -36.86 19.30
C TRP A 619 -1.00 -35.36 19.01
N GLY A 620 -0.24 -34.53 19.74
CA GLY A 620 -0.21 -33.08 19.51
C GLY A 620 0.22 -32.72 18.08
N PHE A 621 1.21 -33.45 17.52
CA PHE A 621 1.60 -33.29 16.12
C PHE A 621 0.45 -33.63 15.15
N CYS A 622 -0.23 -34.76 15.35
CA CYS A 622 -1.34 -35.18 14.48
C CYS A 622 -2.56 -34.24 14.60
N SER A 623 -2.86 -33.74 15.79
CA SER A 623 -3.92 -32.73 16.00
C SER A 623 -3.62 -31.42 15.26
N LYS A 624 -2.38 -30.91 15.35
CA LYS A 624 -1.95 -29.75 14.55
C LYS A 624 -2.02 -30.04 13.05
N PHE A 625 -1.62 -31.23 12.63
CA PHE A 625 -1.66 -31.64 11.22
C PHE A 625 -3.10 -31.72 10.69
N ALA A 626 -4.05 -32.22 11.49
CA ALA A 626 -5.48 -32.21 11.14
C ALA A 626 -6.03 -30.79 11.02
N LEU A 627 -5.65 -29.87 11.93
CA LEU A 627 -6.00 -28.45 11.81
C LEU A 627 -5.41 -27.82 10.54
N PHE A 628 -4.17 -28.18 10.18
CA PHE A 628 -3.55 -27.76 8.92
C PHE A 628 -4.36 -28.22 7.69
N LEU A 629 -4.79 -29.49 7.63
CA LEU A 629 -5.63 -29.98 6.53
C LEU A 629 -6.97 -29.25 6.44
N LYS A 630 -7.61 -28.98 7.59
CA LYS A 630 -8.83 -28.14 7.65
C LYS A 630 -8.57 -26.74 7.11
N LEU A 631 -7.44 -26.12 7.49
CA LEU A 631 -7.06 -24.79 6.98
C LEU A 631 -6.85 -24.81 5.47
N VAL A 632 -6.22 -25.83 4.89
CA VAL A 632 -6.04 -25.96 3.44
C VAL A 632 -7.38 -25.94 2.70
N LEU A 633 -8.37 -26.70 3.21
CA LEU A 633 -9.72 -26.70 2.63
C LEU A 633 -10.42 -25.35 2.83
N PHE A 634 -10.34 -24.79 4.04
CA PHE A 634 -10.89 -23.48 4.35
C PHE A 634 -10.35 -22.43 3.36
N VAL A 635 -9.03 -22.34 3.16
CA VAL A 635 -8.42 -21.39 2.23
C VAL A 635 -8.91 -21.62 0.80
N SER A 636 -8.98 -22.88 0.36
CA SER A 636 -9.42 -23.23 -1.00
C SER A 636 -10.88 -22.81 -1.25
N PHE A 637 -11.81 -23.19 -0.37
CA PHE A 637 -13.22 -22.85 -0.48
C PHE A 637 -13.49 -21.37 -0.24
N PHE A 638 -12.79 -20.75 0.70
CA PHE A 638 -12.89 -19.32 0.97
C PHE A 638 -12.44 -18.53 -0.26
N GLN A 639 -11.28 -18.86 -0.85
CA GLN A 639 -10.83 -18.24 -2.09
C GLN A 639 -11.83 -18.44 -3.22
N GLN A 640 -12.42 -19.62 -3.39
CA GLN A 640 -13.43 -19.87 -4.41
C GLN A 640 -14.69 -19.01 -4.20
N SER A 641 -15.17 -18.91 -2.96
CA SER A 641 -16.30 -18.06 -2.59
C SER A 641 -16.01 -16.58 -2.86
N ILE A 642 -14.84 -16.09 -2.46
CA ILE A 642 -14.42 -14.71 -2.72
C ILE A 642 -14.21 -14.45 -4.23
N LYS A 643 -13.62 -15.39 -4.97
CA LYS A 643 -13.46 -15.31 -6.45
C LYS A 643 -14.83 -15.25 -7.14
N THR A 644 -15.79 -16.06 -6.69
CA THR A 644 -17.16 -16.08 -7.23
C THR A 644 -17.88 -14.77 -6.94
N ALA A 645 -17.84 -14.31 -5.69
CA ALA A 645 -18.39 -13.02 -5.30
C ALA A 645 -17.76 -11.89 -6.15
N TYR A 646 -16.45 -11.94 -6.41
CA TYR A 646 -15.75 -10.96 -7.24
C TYR A 646 -16.21 -10.98 -8.72
N GLY A 647 -16.35 -12.15 -9.32
CA GLY A 647 -16.82 -12.28 -10.71
C GLY A 647 -18.24 -11.69 -10.88
N LEU A 648 -19.09 -11.91 -9.87
CA LEU A 648 -20.49 -11.48 -9.86
C LEU A 648 -20.70 -10.05 -9.37
N GLU A 649 -19.75 -9.47 -8.63
CA GLU A 649 -19.76 -8.08 -8.16
C GLU A 649 -20.05 -7.11 -9.32
N GLN A 650 -19.53 -7.42 -10.51
CA GLN A 650 -19.75 -6.60 -11.69
C GLN A 650 -21.23 -6.54 -12.13
N GLN A 651 -22.02 -7.54 -11.78
CA GLN A 651 -23.40 -7.67 -12.21
C GLN A 651 -24.39 -7.18 -11.14
N VAL A 652 -23.89 -6.73 -9.97
CA VAL A 652 -24.71 -6.28 -8.83
C VAL A 652 -24.65 -4.76 -8.70
N ASP A 653 -25.78 -4.08 -8.87
CA ASP A 653 -25.88 -2.64 -8.65
C ASP A 653 -25.69 -2.29 -7.16
N GLY A 654 -24.89 -1.26 -6.90
CA GLY A 654 -24.56 -0.82 -5.53
C GLY A 654 -23.49 -1.66 -4.82
N ALA A 655 -23.02 -2.78 -5.40
CA ALA A 655 -21.89 -3.53 -4.83
C ALA A 655 -20.62 -2.67 -4.69
N ASP A 656 -20.49 -1.62 -5.52
CA ASP A 656 -19.44 -0.59 -5.43
C ASP A 656 -19.50 0.22 -4.10
N GLU A 657 -20.63 0.24 -3.38
CA GLU A 657 -20.79 0.94 -2.08
C GLU A 657 -20.25 0.14 -0.90
N ILE A 658 -20.32 -1.18 -0.99
CA ILE A 658 -19.55 -2.04 -0.10
C ILE A 658 -18.12 -1.75 -0.48
N VAL A 659 -17.32 -1.25 0.46
CA VAL A 659 -15.87 -1.22 0.31
C VAL A 659 -15.43 -2.68 0.37
N PHE A 660 -15.68 -3.40 -0.72
CA PHE A 660 -15.40 -4.80 -0.85
C PHE A 660 -13.90 -4.89 -0.92
N PHE A 661 -13.29 -5.20 0.22
CA PHE A 661 -11.85 -5.20 0.43
C PHE A 661 -11.27 -3.78 0.25
N ASN A 662 -10.19 -3.43 0.92
CA ASN A 662 -9.40 -2.26 0.56
C ASN A 662 -8.72 -2.50 -0.82
N ARG A 663 -9.50 -2.67 -1.89
CA ARG A 663 -9.05 -3.15 -3.20
C ARG A 663 -8.57 -2.00 -4.08
N ILE A 664 -7.56 -2.32 -4.88
CA ILE A 664 -7.08 -1.48 -5.98
C ILE A 664 -8.27 -1.07 -6.85
N PRO A 665 -8.43 0.24 -7.15
CA PRO A 665 -9.42 0.69 -8.11
C PRO A 665 -9.26 -0.02 -9.45
N ARG A 666 -10.36 -0.47 -10.05
CA ARG A 666 -10.34 -1.23 -11.32
C ARG A 666 -9.60 -0.50 -12.45
N ASP A 667 -9.49 0.82 -12.35
CA ASP A 667 -8.70 1.68 -13.23
C ASP A 667 -7.24 1.24 -13.41
N PHE A 668 -6.68 0.55 -12.42
CA PHE A 668 -5.29 0.10 -12.43
C PHE A 668 -5.10 -1.38 -12.81
N TYR A 669 -6.19 -2.13 -12.99
CA TYR A 669 -6.09 -3.52 -13.44
C TYR A 669 -5.51 -3.59 -14.84
N GLY A 670 -4.63 -4.57 -15.06
CA GLY A 670 -3.95 -4.75 -16.33
C GLY A 670 -2.88 -3.69 -16.65
N LEU A 671 -2.76 -2.61 -15.87
CA LEU A 671 -1.65 -1.66 -15.97
C LEU A 671 -0.46 -2.16 -15.16
N ILE A 672 -0.73 -2.56 -13.93
CA ILE A 672 0.32 -2.93 -12.98
C ILE A 672 0.70 -4.39 -13.21
N PRO A 673 1.99 -4.70 -13.32
CA PRO A 673 2.46 -6.08 -13.42
C PRO A 673 1.93 -6.93 -12.25
N GLY A 674 1.34 -8.08 -12.58
CA GLY A 674 0.98 -9.08 -11.59
C GLY A 674 2.24 -9.72 -10.98
N LEU A 675 2.14 -10.16 -9.73
CA LEU A 675 3.21 -10.89 -9.04
C LEU A 675 3.54 -12.18 -9.79
N ALA A 676 4.80 -12.55 -9.94
CA ALA A 676 5.25 -13.77 -10.62
C ALA A 676 4.59 -15.03 -10.03
N SER A 677 4.46 -15.07 -8.71
CA SER A 677 3.77 -16.11 -7.94
C SER A 677 2.30 -16.30 -8.28
N GLY A 678 1.68 -15.34 -8.99
CA GLY A 678 0.23 -15.24 -9.08
C GLY A 678 -0.35 -14.65 -7.79
N LEU A 679 -1.65 -14.88 -7.58
CA LEU A 679 -2.35 -14.39 -6.40
C LEU A 679 -1.87 -15.15 -5.15
N VAL A 680 -1.23 -14.44 -4.22
CA VAL A 680 -0.85 -15.00 -2.92
C VAL A 680 -1.74 -14.40 -1.84
N CYS A 681 -2.28 -15.24 -0.98
CA CYS A 681 -2.97 -14.81 0.22
C CYS A 681 -2.42 -15.52 1.45
N GLY A 682 -2.68 -14.95 2.61
CA GLY A 682 -2.45 -15.62 3.88
C GLY A 682 -3.27 -15.01 4.99
N PHE A 683 -3.01 -15.51 6.19
CA PHE A 683 -3.81 -15.22 7.36
C PHE A 683 -2.90 -14.86 8.54
N LYS A 684 -3.46 -14.13 9.51
CA LYS A 684 -2.85 -13.96 10.83
C LYS A 684 -3.91 -14.04 11.90
N LEU A 685 -3.63 -14.85 12.90
CA LEU A 685 -4.47 -14.97 14.09
C LEU A 685 -3.85 -14.12 15.19
N GLU A 686 -4.62 -13.20 15.76
CA GLU A 686 -4.23 -12.46 16.96
C GLU A 686 -5.14 -12.87 18.11
N GLN A 687 -4.53 -13.22 19.25
CA GLN A 687 -5.25 -13.60 20.46
C GLN A 687 -4.93 -12.63 21.61
N GLN A 688 -5.95 -11.95 22.14
CA GLN A 688 -5.82 -11.05 23.29
C GLN A 688 -6.90 -11.33 24.34
N GLU A 689 -6.50 -11.74 25.55
CA GLU A 689 -7.37 -11.84 26.76
C GLU A 689 -8.76 -12.54 26.57
N ASN A 690 -8.89 -13.46 25.59
CA ASN A 690 -10.10 -14.17 25.10
C ASN A 690 -10.73 -13.68 23.77
N GLN A 691 -10.08 -12.81 23.03
CA GLN A 691 -10.53 -12.33 21.72
C GLN A 691 -9.66 -12.90 20.62
N LEU A 692 -10.30 -13.41 19.56
CA LEU A 692 -9.63 -13.85 18.35
C LEU A 692 -9.92 -12.87 17.22
N THR A 693 -8.86 -12.33 16.63
CA THR A 693 -8.94 -11.52 15.41
C THR A 693 -8.27 -12.29 14.29
N LEU A 694 -9.02 -12.56 13.20
CA LEU A 694 -8.49 -13.23 12.01
C LEU A 694 -8.29 -12.20 10.90
N TRP A 695 -7.03 -11.97 10.55
CA TRP A 695 -6.64 -11.13 9.43
C TRP A 695 -6.52 -11.96 8.16
N TYR A 696 -6.96 -11.40 7.04
CA TYR A 696 -6.76 -11.90 5.69
C TYR A 696 -5.99 -10.87 4.88
N PHE A 697 -4.91 -11.29 4.24
CA PHE A 697 -4.17 -10.44 3.31
C PHE A 697 -4.14 -11.04 1.92
N GLN A 698 -4.15 -10.16 0.91
CA GLN A 698 -4.11 -10.55 -0.49
C GLN A 698 -3.09 -9.69 -1.22
N ALA A 699 -2.06 -10.32 -1.78
CA ALA A 699 -1.05 -9.65 -2.57
C ALA A 699 -1.55 -9.49 -4.01
N LEU A 700 -1.79 -8.25 -4.42
CA LEU A 700 -2.51 -7.96 -5.68
C LEU A 700 -1.60 -7.51 -6.83
N GLY A 701 -0.41 -6.97 -6.55
CA GLY A 701 0.53 -6.53 -7.58
C GLY A 701 1.64 -5.65 -7.05
N GLN A 702 2.48 -5.15 -7.96
CA GLN A 702 3.65 -4.33 -7.62
C GLN A 702 3.28 -2.83 -7.61
N GLY A 703 2.75 -2.33 -6.49
CA GLY A 703 2.26 -0.95 -6.37
C GLY A 703 3.31 0.11 -6.77
N ARG A 704 4.57 -0.07 -6.37
CA ARG A 704 5.71 0.79 -6.73
C ARG A 704 5.88 1.04 -8.23
N TRP A 705 5.40 0.14 -9.10
CA TRP A 705 5.48 0.30 -10.55
C TRP A 705 4.79 1.57 -11.04
N LEU A 706 3.70 2.00 -10.37
CA LEU A 706 3.00 3.24 -10.69
C LEU A 706 3.89 4.48 -10.52
N LEU A 707 4.66 4.54 -9.43
CA LEU A 707 5.57 5.65 -9.16
C LEU A 707 6.69 5.70 -10.20
N GLU A 708 7.32 4.55 -10.42
CA GLU A 708 8.46 4.43 -11.32
C GLU A 708 8.07 4.72 -12.77
N ASN A 709 6.86 4.38 -13.19
CA ASN A 709 6.40 4.50 -14.57
C ASN A 709 5.35 5.60 -14.76
N PHE A 710 5.24 6.54 -13.81
CA PHE A 710 4.16 7.52 -13.78
C PHE A 710 3.88 8.17 -15.14
N SER A 711 4.91 8.67 -15.84
CA SER A 711 4.76 9.35 -17.14
C SER A 711 4.34 8.43 -18.30
N ASN A 712 4.52 7.10 -18.15
CA ASN A 712 4.23 6.09 -19.16
C ASN A 712 3.05 5.16 -18.78
N CYS A 713 2.45 5.31 -17.59
CA CYS A 713 1.40 4.41 -17.09
C CYS A 713 0.22 4.22 -18.06
N PHE A 714 -0.13 5.24 -18.85
CA PHE A 714 -1.20 5.19 -19.85
C PHE A 714 -0.68 5.50 -21.27
N ALA A 715 0.62 5.32 -21.51
CA ALA A 715 1.24 5.59 -22.81
C ALA A 715 0.66 4.66 -23.90
N ASP A 716 0.36 3.41 -23.55
CA ASP A 716 -0.21 2.41 -24.47
C ASP A 716 -1.62 2.78 -24.96
N GLU A 717 -2.33 3.67 -24.26
CA GLU A 717 -3.60 4.24 -24.73
C GLU A 717 -3.39 5.28 -25.85
N GLY A 718 -2.13 5.65 -26.14
CA GLY A 718 -1.76 6.72 -27.05
C GLY A 718 -1.84 8.11 -26.43
N THR A 719 -1.65 8.22 -25.10
CA THR A 719 -1.60 9.51 -24.41
C THR A 719 -0.25 9.74 -23.77
N GLN A 720 0.33 10.92 -23.95
CA GLN A 720 1.54 11.31 -23.22
C GLN A 720 1.18 11.88 -21.85
N GLY A 721 1.83 11.36 -20.82
CA GLY A 721 1.60 11.76 -19.43
C GLY A 721 2.34 13.01 -19.01
N ALA A 722 1.95 13.53 -17.85
CA ALA A 722 2.75 14.49 -17.11
C ALA A 722 4.16 13.96 -16.83
N HIS A 723 5.16 14.84 -16.88
CA HIS A 723 6.51 14.52 -16.40
C HIS A 723 6.47 14.34 -14.88
N ALA A 724 7.39 13.55 -14.33
CA ALA A 724 7.49 13.37 -12.89
C ALA A 724 8.89 13.69 -12.37
N LEU A 725 8.96 14.35 -11.22
CA LEU A 725 10.19 14.43 -10.43
C LEU A 725 9.98 13.68 -9.12
N LEU A 726 10.77 12.64 -8.90
CA LEU A 726 10.81 11.86 -7.66
C LEU A 726 11.87 12.47 -6.75
N LEU A 727 11.50 12.94 -5.56
CA LEU A 727 12.44 13.55 -4.61
C LEU A 727 12.55 12.71 -3.35
N SER A 728 13.77 12.37 -2.93
CA SER A 728 13.99 11.73 -1.63
C SER A 728 15.39 11.97 -1.08
N GLY A 729 15.54 11.77 0.23
CA GLY A 729 16.85 11.78 0.89
C GLY A 729 17.57 10.46 0.91
N THR A 730 16.85 9.37 0.66
CA THR A 730 17.38 8.02 0.77
C THR A 730 16.76 7.08 -0.27
N SER A 731 16.34 7.63 -1.43
CA SER A 731 15.87 6.80 -2.57
C SER A 731 16.99 5.95 -3.16
N TRP A 732 18.25 6.28 -2.88
CA TRP A 732 19.38 5.38 -3.09
C TRP A 732 19.79 4.76 -1.75
N ALA A 733 19.55 3.45 -1.59
CA ALA A 733 19.75 2.72 -0.34
C ALA A 733 20.19 1.27 -0.59
N GLY A 734 21.07 1.06 -1.57
CA GLY A 734 21.65 -0.23 -1.91
C GLY A 734 20.60 -1.35 -2.05
N LEU A 735 20.70 -2.36 -1.18
CA LEU A 735 19.84 -3.55 -1.21
C LEU A 735 18.54 -3.41 -0.39
N SER A 736 18.20 -2.21 0.09
CA SER A 736 16.98 -2.00 0.89
C SER A 736 15.71 -2.25 0.08
N PRO A 737 14.85 -3.21 0.47
CA PRO A 737 13.57 -3.44 -0.23
C PRO A 737 12.55 -2.32 -0.03
N THR A 738 12.72 -1.50 1.01
CA THR A 738 11.78 -0.44 1.40
C THR A 738 12.15 0.91 0.82
N TYR A 739 13.43 1.31 0.94
CA TYR A 739 13.85 2.68 0.64
C TYR A 739 14.47 2.85 -0.74
N HIS A 740 15.08 1.80 -1.31
CA HIS A 740 15.70 1.92 -2.62
C HIS A 740 14.62 2.03 -3.70
N VAL A 741 14.72 3.09 -4.51
CA VAL A 741 13.93 3.30 -5.72
C VAL A 741 14.77 2.81 -6.89
N GLU A 742 14.27 1.84 -7.64
CA GLU A 742 14.95 1.19 -8.77
C GLU A 742 14.90 2.07 -10.04
N ARG A 743 15.31 3.33 -9.90
CA ARG A 743 15.47 4.31 -10.97
C ARG A 743 16.81 5.00 -10.82
N GLN A 744 17.53 5.13 -11.94
CA GLN A 744 18.77 5.89 -11.98
C GLN A 744 18.56 7.29 -11.42
N VAL A 745 19.52 7.79 -10.66
CA VAL A 745 19.50 9.16 -10.13
C VAL A 745 19.95 10.12 -11.23
N ASP A 746 19.06 11.01 -11.66
CA ASP A 746 19.34 12.04 -12.66
C ASP A 746 19.99 13.27 -12.02
N TYR A 747 19.48 13.68 -10.86
CA TYR A 747 19.88 14.93 -10.20
C TYR A 747 20.33 14.69 -8.76
N LEU A 748 21.41 15.39 -8.37
CA LEU A 748 21.91 15.40 -7.00
C LEU A 748 21.78 16.82 -6.42
N LEU A 749 21.18 16.92 -5.24
CA LEU A 749 21.02 18.16 -4.49
C LEU A 749 22.00 18.23 -3.34
N ARG A 750 22.89 19.22 -3.35
CA ARG A 750 23.88 19.45 -2.30
C ARG A 750 23.78 20.86 -1.70
N PRO A 751 24.12 21.02 -0.41
CA PRO A 751 24.35 22.35 0.14
C PRO A 751 25.65 22.94 -0.44
N LYS A 752 25.64 24.24 -0.77
CA LYS A 752 26.78 24.96 -1.33
C LYS A 752 27.94 25.10 -0.34
N VAL A 753 27.63 25.14 0.95
CA VAL A 753 28.61 25.40 2.00
C VAL A 753 29.30 24.08 2.36
N LYS A 754 30.50 23.79 1.84
CA LYS A 754 31.27 22.56 2.22
C LYS A 754 31.39 22.35 3.74
N LYS A 755 31.48 23.44 4.53
CA LYS A 755 31.49 23.40 6.00
C LYS A 755 30.27 22.68 6.60
N SER A 756 29.14 22.59 5.89
CA SER A 756 27.96 21.89 6.40
C SER A 756 28.18 20.38 6.55
N ILE A 757 28.84 19.75 5.58
CA ILE A 757 29.12 18.31 5.58
C ILE A 757 30.23 18.01 6.60
N GLU A 758 31.22 18.89 6.69
CA GLU A 758 32.29 18.84 7.70
C GLU A 758 31.71 18.95 9.12
N ALA A 759 30.83 19.92 9.38
CA ALA A 759 30.17 20.10 10.68
C ALA A 759 29.32 18.88 11.08
N ILE A 760 28.62 18.23 10.15
CA ILE A 760 27.90 16.98 10.46
C ILE A 760 28.90 15.84 10.74
N SER A 761 30.06 15.84 10.09
CA SER A 761 31.12 14.85 10.32
C SER A 761 31.80 14.99 11.70
N GLU A 762 31.62 16.13 12.37
CA GLU A 762 32.00 16.33 13.79
C GLU A 762 31.02 15.67 14.77
N SER A 763 29.90 15.11 14.29
CA SER A 763 28.99 14.35 15.15
C SER A 763 29.72 13.19 15.84
N ILE A 764 29.34 12.95 17.09
CA ILE A 764 29.98 11.97 17.97
C ILE A 764 29.00 10.85 18.27
N PHE A 765 29.37 9.62 17.89
CA PHE A 765 28.58 8.44 18.18
C PHE A 765 29.26 7.63 19.28
N HIS A 766 28.49 7.24 20.29
CA HIS A 766 28.95 6.38 21.36
C HIS A 766 28.09 5.13 21.45
N PHE A 767 28.75 3.98 21.58
CA PHE A 767 28.11 2.77 22.10
C PHE A 767 28.29 2.75 23.62
N SER A 768 27.20 2.78 24.37
CA SER A 768 27.23 2.92 25.83
C SER A 768 26.22 1.97 26.47
N PRO A 769 26.52 0.65 26.47
CA PRO A 769 25.60 -0.35 27.01
C PRO A 769 25.41 -0.17 28.52
N CYS A 770 24.17 -0.29 28.97
CA CYS A 770 23.86 -0.40 30.40
C CYS A 770 24.17 -1.82 30.91
N PHE A 771 24.42 -1.96 32.20
CA PHE A 771 24.65 -3.25 32.86
C PHE A 771 23.69 -3.43 34.04
N TYR A 772 23.29 -4.67 34.27
CA TYR A 772 22.63 -5.08 35.51
C TYR A 772 23.65 -5.06 36.67
N PRO A 773 23.19 -5.05 37.94
CA PRO A 773 24.08 -5.10 39.10
C PRO A 773 25.00 -6.33 39.13
N ASP A 774 24.63 -7.42 38.45
CA ASP A 774 25.42 -8.64 38.29
C ASP A 774 26.51 -8.54 37.19
N GLY A 775 26.64 -7.37 36.55
CA GLY A 775 27.62 -7.12 35.50
C GLY A 775 27.22 -7.63 34.11
N LYS A 776 26.02 -8.20 33.93
CA LYS A 776 25.54 -8.59 32.60
C LYS A 776 25.07 -7.38 31.80
N PRO A 777 25.37 -7.30 30.49
CA PRO A 777 24.89 -6.22 29.65
C PRO A 777 23.36 -6.28 29.49
N VAL A 778 22.71 -5.14 29.65
CA VAL A 778 21.26 -5.00 29.52
C VAL A 778 20.88 -5.08 28.05
N ARG A 779 20.12 -6.12 27.71
CA ARG A 779 19.61 -6.36 26.35
C ARG A 779 18.10 -6.25 26.37
N VAL A 780 17.57 -5.26 25.65
CA VAL A 780 16.11 -5.10 25.48
C VAL A 780 15.66 -5.76 24.19
N SER A 781 16.35 -5.46 23.07
CA SER A 781 15.98 -6.01 21.77
C SER A 781 16.24 -7.51 21.68
N GLY A 782 15.17 -8.26 21.41
CA GLY A 782 15.18 -9.72 21.37
C GLY A 782 15.15 -10.39 22.74
N SER A 783 14.94 -9.64 23.82
CA SER A 783 14.65 -10.20 25.15
C SER A 783 13.18 -10.61 25.28
N THR A 784 12.91 -11.63 26.09
CA THR A 784 11.56 -12.01 26.51
C THR A 784 11.00 -11.04 27.55
N ASN A 785 11.84 -10.52 28.45
CA ASN A 785 11.45 -9.55 29.47
C ASN A 785 11.92 -8.13 29.09
N LYS A 786 11.27 -7.53 28.09
CA LYS A 786 11.64 -6.20 27.56
C LYS A 786 11.45 -5.09 28.59
N GLU A 787 10.39 -5.18 29.40
CA GLU A 787 10.01 -4.18 30.39
C GLU A 787 11.05 -4.06 31.51
N GLU A 788 11.53 -5.19 32.03
CA GLU A 788 12.61 -5.20 33.04
C GLU A 788 13.90 -4.57 32.49
N GLY A 789 14.30 -4.92 31.27
CA GLY A 789 15.46 -4.34 30.62
C GLY A 789 15.31 -2.83 30.39
N LEU A 790 14.14 -2.37 29.96
CA LEU A 790 13.83 -0.94 29.81
C LEU A 790 13.89 -0.20 31.14
N LEU A 791 13.28 -0.77 32.19
CA LEU A 791 13.31 -0.19 33.53
C LEU A 791 14.76 -0.07 34.04
N GLN A 792 15.60 -1.06 33.78
CA GLN A 792 17.01 -1.01 34.15
C GLN A 792 17.78 0.07 33.36
N ILE A 793 17.51 0.25 32.06
CA ILE A 793 18.08 1.34 31.26
C ILE A 793 17.67 2.70 31.86
N VAL A 794 16.38 2.89 32.14
CA VAL A 794 15.85 4.14 32.73
C VAL A 794 16.50 4.41 34.08
N ARG A 795 16.58 3.41 34.96
CA ARG A 795 17.27 3.52 36.25
C ARG A 795 18.74 3.85 36.09
N SER A 796 19.44 3.24 35.12
CA SER A 796 20.86 3.51 34.88
C SER A 796 21.09 4.95 34.41
N LEU A 797 20.27 5.44 33.47
CA LEU A 797 20.33 6.80 32.94
C LEU A 797 19.93 7.88 33.95
N LEU A 798 19.01 7.58 34.87
CA LEU A 798 18.53 8.52 35.90
C LEU A 798 19.26 8.40 37.24
N SER A 799 19.90 7.26 37.53
CA SER A 799 20.85 7.13 38.65
C SER A 799 22.01 8.11 38.44
N GLN A 800 22.76 8.42 39.50
CA GLN A 800 23.89 9.37 39.52
C GLN A 800 25.10 8.97 38.62
N THR A 801 24.86 8.33 37.47
CA THR A 801 25.83 8.34 36.38
C THR A 801 25.81 9.73 35.76
N ASP A 802 26.92 10.45 35.86
CA ASP A 802 27.07 11.78 35.29
C ASP A 802 26.89 11.81 33.74
N ILE A 803 26.64 10.69 33.06
CA ILE A 803 26.66 10.61 31.60
C ILE A 803 25.52 11.43 30.98
N LEU A 804 24.26 11.21 31.41
CA LEU A 804 23.12 11.96 30.87
C LEU A 804 23.25 13.46 31.16
N GLN A 805 23.68 13.80 32.37
CA GLN A 805 23.87 15.19 32.80
C GLN A 805 25.03 15.87 32.06
N ARG A 806 26.22 15.23 31.99
CA ARG A 806 27.38 15.73 31.23
C ARG A 806 27.05 15.92 29.75
N ASP A 807 26.37 14.95 29.15
CA ASP A 807 25.93 15.05 27.76
C ASP A 807 25.03 16.27 27.58
N PHE A 808 24.01 16.40 28.42
CA PHE A 808 23.06 17.51 28.37
C PHE A 808 23.73 18.88 28.57
N ASP A 809 24.65 18.98 29.52
CA ASP A 809 25.39 20.20 29.83
C ASP A 809 26.37 20.58 28.71
N SER A 810 26.90 19.59 27.98
CA SER A 810 27.75 19.80 26.80
C SER A 810 26.99 20.28 25.56
N LEU A 811 25.66 20.17 25.54
CA LEU A 811 24.86 20.60 24.39
C LEU A 811 24.82 22.13 24.29
N PRO A 812 24.80 22.69 23.06
CA PRO A 812 24.64 24.14 22.86
C PRO A 812 23.33 24.66 23.47
N GLU A 813 23.34 25.83 24.13
CA GLU A 813 22.17 26.41 24.85
C GLU A 813 20.86 26.37 24.05
N GLY A 814 20.87 26.83 22.78
CA GLY A 814 19.69 26.83 21.91
C GLY A 814 19.22 25.43 21.45
N ARG A 815 19.94 24.38 21.83
CA ARG A 815 19.77 22.97 21.42
C ARG A 815 19.94 22.01 22.61
N LYS A 816 19.82 22.49 23.86
CA LYS A 816 19.87 21.69 25.09
C LYS A 816 18.60 20.84 25.25
N ARG A 817 18.41 19.91 24.31
CA ARG A 817 17.30 18.95 24.28
C ARG A 817 17.77 17.62 23.70
N LEU A 818 17.21 16.54 24.23
CA LEU A 818 17.48 15.17 23.85
C LEU A 818 16.22 14.51 23.30
N ILE A 819 16.41 13.59 22.35
CA ILE A 819 15.35 12.72 21.84
C ILE A 819 15.68 11.26 22.17
N TRP A 820 14.73 10.55 22.76
CA TRP A 820 14.86 9.15 23.18
C TRP A 820 14.03 8.27 22.25
N TYR A 821 14.71 7.39 21.51
CA TYR A 821 14.12 6.52 20.51
C TYR A 821 13.82 5.13 21.06
N VAL A 822 12.56 4.70 20.87
CA VAL A 822 12.05 3.34 21.11
C VAL A 822 11.35 2.81 19.85
N ASN A 823 10.71 1.63 19.91
CA ASN A 823 10.10 1.01 18.74
C ASN A 823 8.56 1.18 18.67
N SER A 824 7.87 1.39 19.79
CA SER A 824 6.40 1.48 19.82
C SER A 824 5.86 2.51 20.82
N TYR A 825 4.58 2.89 20.67
CA TYR A 825 3.92 3.82 21.60
C TYR A 825 3.71 3.21 22.99
N GLU A 826 3.51 1.89 23.08
CA GLU A 826 3.40 1.17 24.36
C GLU A 826 4.71 1.32 25.15
N GLN A 827 5.85 1.23 24.46
CA GLN A 827 7.17 1.45 25.09
C GLN A 827 7.39 2.89 25.50
N VAL A 828 6.86 3.86 24.75
CA VAL A 828 6.90 5.29 25.14
C VAL A 828 6.16 5.48 26.46
N ASN A 829 4.93 4.98 26.55
CA ASN A 829 4.10 5.09 27.76
C ASN A 829 4.78 4.38 28.93
N PHE A 830 5.27 3.16 28.73
CA PHE A 830 5.98 2.41 29.77
C PHE A 830 7.19 3.17 30.32
N ILE A 831 8.03 3.74 29.45
CA ILE A 831 9.21 4.52 29.89
C ILE A 831 8.77 5.80 30.60
N TYR A 832 7.76 6.49 30.07
CA TYR A 832 7.23 7.69 30.70
C TYR A 832 6.73 7.40 32.12
N ASP A 833 5.91 6.38 32.29
CA ASP A 833 5.38 5.95 33.59
C ASP A 833 6.49 5.45 34.53
N ALA A 834 7.50 4.75 33.99
CA ALA A 834 8.68 4.34 34.74
C ALA A 834 9.49 5.55 35.27
N ILE A 835 9.62 6.62 34.48
CA ILE A 835 10.27 7.85 34.93
C ILE A 835 9.45 8.55 36.01
N GLN A 836 8.11 8.58 35.87
CA GLN A 836 7.22 9.21 36.84
C GLN A 836 7.19 8.49 38.19
N SER A 837 7.31 7.15 38.18
CA SER A 837 7.25 6.30 39.37
C SER A 837 8.56 6.21 40.17
N ILE A 838 9.69 6.65 39.62
CA ILE A 838 10.96 6.74 40.35
C ILE A 838 10.95 8.03 41.22
N ASP A 839 10.68 7.88 42.52
CA ASP A 839 10.58 8.92 43.56
C ASP A 839 11.98 9.45 44.00
N THR A 840 12.27 10.73 44.36
CA THR A 840 11.47 11.93 44.66
C THR A 840 12.32 13.24 44.56
N GLY A 841 13.29 13.35 43.64
CA GLY A 841 14.16 14.55 43.52
C GLY A 841 14.82 14.75 42.16
N SER A 842 14.39 14.01 41.14
CA SER A 842 15.00 14.02 39.82
C SER A 842 14.63 15.29 39.04
N TYR A 843 15.64 16.11 38.75
CA TYR A 843 15.61 17.23 37.80
C TYR A 843 14.90 16.92 36.47
N TRP A 844 14.81 15.65 36.08
CA TRP A 844 14.26 15.19 34.82
C TRP A 844 12.75 14.96 34.80
N LYS A 845 12.09 14.74 35.95
CA LYS A 845 10.67 14.30 36.01
C LYS A 845 9.72 15.29 35.32
N GLU A 846 9.92 16.58 35.55
CA GLU A 846 9.14 17.67 34.93
C GLU A 846 9.68 18.08 33.55
N ARG A 847 10.81 17.52 33.11
CA ARG A 847 11.47 17.89 31.85
C ARG A 847 11.31 16.83 30.76
N VAL A 848 10.61 15.73 31.03
CA VAL A 848 10.35 14.68 30.06
C VAL A 848 8.95 14.85 29.47
N ALA A 849 8.85 14.63 28.16
CA ALA A 849 7.61 14.54 27.41
C ALA A 849 7.55 13.22 26.63
N ALA A 850 6.34 12.72 26.40
CA ALA A 850 6.09 11.48 25.67
C ALA A 850 5.22 11.73 24.45
N LEU A 851 5.59 11.13 23.32
CA LEU A 851 4.77 11.19 22.10
C LEU A 851 3.57 10.25 22.23
N THR A 852 2.36 10.79 22.11
CA THR A 852 1.12 9.99 22.19
C THR A 852 0.46 9.78 20.82
N SER A 853 -0.17 8.62 20.66
CA SER A 853 -1.04 8.28 19.52
C SER A 853 -2.50 8.74 19.73
N ARG A 854 -2.84 9.23 20.93
CA ARG A 854 -4.20 9.66 21.29
C ARG A 854 -4.61 10.95 20.59
N SER A 855 -5.92 11.14 20.44
CA SER A 855 -6.50 12.31 19.77
C SER A 855 -6.33 13.58 20.62
N PRO A 856 -6.01 14.75 20.02
CA PRO A 856 -5.80 16.01 20.74
C PRO A 856 -7.01 16.55 21.53
N LEU A 857 -8.20 15.93 21.41
CA LEU A 857 -9.45 16.35 22.06
C LEU A 857 -9.68 15.71 23.44
N GLU A 858 -8.85 14.77 23.86
CA GLU A 858 -8.83 14.27 25.23
C GLU A 858 -8.16 15.33 26.13
N GLU A 859 -8.52 15.44 27.42
CA GLU A 859 -7.76 16.27 28.37
C GLU A 859 -6.36 15.69 28.49
N ILE A 860 -5.40 16.30 27.79
CA ILE A 860 -4.03 15.80 27.71
C ILE A 860 -3.16 16.62 28.66
N ASP A 861 -2.47 15.94 29.57
CA ASP A 861 -1.34 16.47 30.34
C ASP A 861 -0.33 17.14 29.37
N GLU A 862 0.15 18.35 29.68
CA GLU A 862 1.13 19.08 28.85
C GLU A 862 2.42 18.29 28.56
N SER A 863 2.69 17.22 29.30
CA SER A 863 3.79 16.28 29.07
C SER A 863 3.57 15.34 27.87
N LEU A 864 2.32 15.13 27.46
CA LEU A 864 1.92 14.21 26.40
C LEU A 864 1.73 15.00 25.10
N ILE A 865 2.60 14.75 24.13
CA ILE A 865 2.64 15.52 22.90
C ILE A 865 2.08 14.67 21.77
N SER A 866 1.04 15.14 21.10
CA SER A 866 0.49 14.46 19.94
C SER A 866 1.46 14.54 18.75
N ARG A 867 1.41 13.55 17.85
CA ARG A 867 2.24 13.55 16.63
C ARG A 867 2.04 14.79 15.75
N SER A 868 0.84 15.36 15.75
CA SER A 868 0.56 16.58 15.00
C SER A 868 1.29 17.80 15.61
N ASN A 869 1.40 17.88 16.94
CA ASN A 869 1.92 19.05 17.65
C ASN A 869 3.41 18.96 17.97
N VAL A 870 4.07 17.86 17.60
CA VAL A 870 5.48 17.62 17.91
C VAL A 870 6.45 18.68 17.39
N GLU A 871 6.08 19.44 16.34
CA GLU A 871 6.90 20.53 15.82
C GLU A 871 7.05 21.69 16.81
N ASN A 872 6.06 21.89 17.67
CA ASN A 872 6.06 22.94 18.69
C ASN A 872 6.91 22.54 19.91
N PHE A 873 7.47 21.33 19.95
CA PHE A 873 8.33 20.88 21.05
C PHE A 873 9.51 21.83 21.31
N GLY A 874 10.05 22.46 20.26
CA GLY A 874 11.14 23.43 20.37
C GLY A 874 10.82 24.68 21.20
N ASP A 875 9.52 24.99 21.38
CA ASP A 875 9.04 26.12 22.19
C ASP A 875 8.65 25.69 23.61
N THR A 876 8.63 24.40 23.90
CA THR A 876 8.36 23.87 25.24
C THR A 876 9.58 23.99 26.17
N ASN A 877 9.32 24.01 27.47
CA ASN A 877 10.34 23.97 28.52
C ASN A 877 10.85 22.55 28.82
N ARG A 878 10.44 21.56 28.03
CA ARG A 878 10.83 20.15 28.19
C ARG A 878 12.21 19.91 27.56
N ALA A 879 12.99 19.04 28.20
CA ALA A 879 14.36 18.70 27.82
C ALA A 879 14.46 17.38 27.06
N ILE A 880 13.58 16.40 27.34
CA ILE A 880 13.63 15.06 26.76
C ILE A 880 12.29 14.75 26.09
N LEU A 881 12.32 14.24 24.86
CA LEU A 881 11.15 13.72 24.17
C LEU A 881 11.31 12.22 23.89
N ILE A 882 10.39 11.39 24.40
CA ILE A 882 10.39 9.93 24.18
C ILE A 882 9.46 9.58 23.02
N VAL A 883 9.98 8.85 22.04
CA VAL A 883 9.32 8.73 20.73
C VAL A 883 9.56 7.35 20.10
N PRO A 884 8.57 6.79 19.39
CA PRO A 884 8.82 5.67 18.49
C PRO A 884 9.67 6.15 17.31
N THR A 885 10.71 5.41 16.95
CA THR A 885 11.65 5.75 15.87
C THR A 885 10.94 5.99 14.54
N ALA A 886 9.90 5.19 14.24
CA ALA A 886 9.12 5.33 13.03
C ALA A 886 8.10 6.49 13.06
N ALA A 887 7.73 7.01 14.24
CA ALA A 887 6.66 8.00 14.39
C ALA A 887 7.10 9.44 14.12
N ILE A 888 8.32 9.81 14.52
CA ILE A 888 8.96 11.10 14.16
C ILE A 888 9.79 10.93 12.88
N GLY A 889 9.22 10.20 11.92
CA GLY A 889 9.79 10.07 10.59
C GLY A 889 9.82 11.40 9.84
N ARG A 890 10.06 11.31 8.53
CA ARG A 890 10.18 12.49 7.67
C ARG A 890 8.90 13.35 7.66
N GLY A 891 9.07 14.65 7.37
CA GLY A 891 7.97 15.63 7.30
C GLY A 891 7.75 16.50 8.54
N LYS A 892 8.34 16.17 9.71
CA LYS A 892 8.25 17.00 10.92
C LYS A 892 9.48 17.87 11.14
N ASN A 893 9.26 19.18 11.29
CA ASN A 893 10.28 20.21 11.38
C ASN A 893 10.40 20.78 12.81
N ILE A 894 11.08 20.05 13.70
CA ILE A 894 11.26 20.46 15.10
C ILE A 894 12.47 21.39 15.21
N LEU A 895 12.24 22.70 15.24
CA LEU A 895 13.27 23.74 15.19
C LEU A 895 13.27 24.59 16.45
N ASN A 896 14.41 25.22 16.75
CA ASN A 896 14.50 26.27 17.76
C ASN A 896 14.17 27.64 17.17
N LYS A 897 14.17 28.69 18.02
CA LYS A 897 13.92 30.09 17.61
C LYS A 897 14.90 30.62 16.54
N GLN A 898 16.05 29.99 16.36
CA GLN A 898 17.06 30.34 15.35
C GLN A 898 16.85 29.61 14.01
N GLY A 899 15.84 28.73 13.91
CA GLY A 899 15.59 27.90 12.73
C GLY A 899 16.54 26.70 12.58
N LEU A 900 17.31 26.37 13.62
CA LEU A 900 18.18 25.19 13.70
C LEU A 900 17.43 24.03 14.38
N SER A 901 17.94 22.80 14.30
CA SER A 901 17.34 21.68 15.06
C SER A 901 17.22 22.01 16.54
N ALA A 902 16.04 21.79 17.13
CA ALA A 902 15.84 21.97 18.57
C ALA A 902 16.64 20.97 19.42
N PHE A 903 17.01 19.82 18.84
CA PHE A 903 17.71 18.74 19.53
C PHE A 903 19.22 18.84 19.31
N GLY A 904 19.98 18.69 20.38
CA GLY A 904 21.44 18.60 20.38
C GLY A 904 21.97 17.16 20.46
N GLY A 905 21.15 16.21 20.95
CA GLY A 905 21.54 14.81 21.05
C GLY A 905 20.39 13.82 20.91
N ALA A 906 20.73 12.57 20.56
CA ALA A 906 19.80 11.46 20.37
C ALA A 906 20.26 10.19 21.11
N TYR A 907 19.32 9.53 21.77
CA TYR A 907 19.55 8.29 22.52
C TYR A 907 18.69 7.18 21.92
N PHE A 908 19.32 6.11 21.44
CA PHE A 908 18.64 4.90 21.01
C PHE A 908 18.59 3.92 22.18
N LEU A 909 17.48 3.95 22.93
CA LEU A 909 17.25 3.08 24.08
C LEU A 909 16.99 1.64 23.66
N ILE A 910 16.39 1.47 22.47
CA ILE A 910 16.11 0.17 21.86
C ILE A 910 16.64 0.22 20.44
N ARG A 911 17.20 -0.90 19.96
CA ARG A 911 17.59 -1.05 18.56
C ARG A 911 16.33 -1.06 17.68
N PRO A 912 16.23 -0.21 16.64
CA PRO A 912 15.13 -0.27 15.70
C PRO A 912 15.18 -1.61 14.97
N HIS A 913 14.05 -2.29 14.94
CA HIS A 913 13.94 -3.60 14.31
C HIS A 913 12.48 -3.82 13.88
N PRO A 914 12.22 -4.27 12.64
CA PRO A 914 10.87 -4.69 12.25
C PRO A 914 10.42 -5.85 13.15
N ALA A 915 9.11 -6.04 13.30
CA ALA A 915 8.62 -7.24 13.95
C ALA A 915 9.10 -8.48 13.16
N PRO A 916 9.43 -9.62 13.81
CA PRO A 916 9.85 -10.82 13.09
C PRO A 916 8.86 -11.29 12.03
N ASP A 917 7.58 -11.00 12.25
CA ASP A 917 6.44 -11.31 11.42
C ASP A 917 5.98 -10.13 10.54
N ASP A 918 6.77 -9.06 10.39
CA ASP A 918 6.40 -7.86 9.60
C ASP A 918 6.07 -8.19 8.14
N LEU A 919 4.77 -8.32 7.85
CA LEU A 919 4.24 -8.72 6.56
C LEU A 919 4.58 -7.70 5.47
N GLU A 920 4.57 -6.40 5.77
CA GLU A 920 4.89 -5.38 4.78
C GLU A 920 6.35 -5.48 4.33
N TYR A 921 7.28 -5.66 5.29
CA TYR A 921 8.68 -5.86 4.95
C TYR A 921 8.89 -7.16 4.16
N LYS A 922 8.29 -8.28 4.60
CA LYS A 922 8.38 -9.57 3.91
C LYS A 922 7.84 -9.49 2.48
N PHE A 923 6.73 -8.77 2.28
CA PHE A 923 6.17 -8.52 0.96
C PHE A 923 7.10 -7.68 0.09
N ARG A 924 7.64 -6.56 0.60
CA ARG A 924 8.61 -5.74 -0.14
C ARG A 924 9.88 -6.52 -0.49
N LEU A 925 10.35 -7.39 0.40
CA LEU A 925 11.45 -8.30 0.15
C LEU A 925 11.13 -9.29 -0.98
N ALA A 926 9.91 -9.85 -0.99
CA ALA A 926 9.44 -10.72 -2.06
C ALA A 926 9.44 -10.00 -3.41
N LEU A 927 8.87 -8.78 -3.47
CA LEU A 927 8.86 -7.95 -4.67
C LEU A 927 10.28 -7.66 -5.18
N TRP A 928 11.17 -7.27 -4.28
CA TRP A 928 12.55 -6.94 -4.63
C TRP A 928 13.32 -8.16 -5.16
N ARG A 929 13.20 -9.33 -4.52
CA ARG A 929 13.81 -10.58 -5.00
C ARG A 929 13.23 -11.02 -6.34
N GLU A 930 11.91 -10.89 -6.51
CA GLU A 930 11.23 -11.19 -7.77
C GLU A 930 11.79 -10.33 -8.90
N ARG A 931 11.89 -9.01 -8.69
CA ARG A 931 12.44 -8.06 -9.67
C ARG A 931 13.92 -8.33 -10.01
N LYS A 932 14.73 -8.70 -9.03
CA LYS A 932 16.11 -9.12 -9.29
C LYS A 932 16.19 -10.40 -10.11
N ALA A 933 15.33 -11.37 -9.82
CA ALA A 933 15.23 -12.60 -10.60
C ALA A 933 14.69 -12.36 -12.02
N ILE A 934 14.01 -11.23 -12.25
CA ILE A 934 13.47 -10.75 -13.53
C ILE A 934 14.52 -10.06 -14.41
N ALA A 935 15.64 -9.58 -13.86
CA ALA A 935 16.55 -8.66 -14.56
C ALA A 935 17.26 -9.24 -15.81
N GLY A 936 17.10 -10.53 -16.11
CA GLY A 936 17.68 -11.20 -17.27
C GLY A 936 16.64 -11.59 -18.33
N PRO A 937 16.89 -11.33 -19.63
CA PRO A 937 16.05 -11.84 -20.70
C PRO A 937 15.99 -13.38 -20.67
N ARG A 938 14.83 -13.94 -21.01
CA ARG A 938 14.64 -15.40 -21.10
C ARG A 938 14.61 -15.87 -22.55
N GLU A 939 15.27 -16.99 -22.80
CA GLU A 939 15.20 -17.74 -24.07
C GLU A 939 14.42 -19.05 -23.86
N GLY A 940 13.79 -19.57 -24.92
CA GLY A 940 13.04 -20.83 -24.90
C GLY A 940 11.56 -20.66 -25.25
N ASN A 941 10.79 -21.76 -25.15
CA ASN A 941 9.35 -21.75 -25.36
C ASN A 941 8.67 -20.85 -24.31
N PHE A 942 7.84 -19.91 -24.78
CA PHE A 942 7.19 -18.91 -23.92
C PHE A 942 6.38 -19.54 -22.78
N ILE A 943 5.64 -20.62 -23.04
CA ILE A 943 4.73 -21.25 -22.09
C ILE A 943 5.53 -21.96 -21.00
N GLU A 944 6.50 -22.79 -21.39
CA GLU A 944 7.36 -23.52 -20.44
C GLU A 944 8.14 -22.54 -19.55
N ALA A 945 8.72 -21.51 -20.14
CA ALA A 945 9.45 -20.48 -19.42
C ALA A 945 8.55 -19.68 -18.47
N CYS A 946 7.29 -19.49 -18.82
CA CYS A 946 6.30 -18.82 -17.99
C CYS A 946 5.80 -19.71 -16.83
N GLN A 947 5.64 -21.02 -17.04
CA GLN A 947 5.31 -21.99 -15.99
C GLN A 947 6.47 -22.16 -15.01
N ASP A 948 7.70 -22.35 -15.52
CA ASP A 948 8.93 -22.31 -14.72
C ASP A 948 9.03 -21.01 -13.93
N TRP A 949 8.68 -19.89 -14.56
CA TRP A 949 8.67 -18.60 -13.88
C TRP A 949 7.65 -18.52 -12.76
N ARG A 950 6.42 -19.01 -12.98
CA ARG A 950 5.40 -19.05 -11.94
C ARG A 950 5.88 -19.87 -10.74
N SER A 951 6.44 -21.05 -10.98
CA SER A 951 6.98 -21.91 -9.92
C SER A 951 8.15 -21.25 -9.17
N LYS A 952 9.09 -20.65 -9.90
CA LYS A 952 10.22 -19.90 -9.30
C LYS A 952 9.75 -18.68 -8.52
N GLY A 953 8.83 -17.90 -9.08
CA GLY A 953 8.24 -16.72 -8.46
C GLY A 953 7.44 -17.06 -7.20
N TYR A 954 6.65 -18.13 -7.24
CA TYR A 954 5.94 -18.67 -6.08
C TYR A 954 6.94 -19.09 -4.99
N GLY A 955 8.00 -19.81 -5.35
CA GLY A 955 9.09 -20.17 -4.43
C GLY A 955 9.79 -18.95 -3.83
N ILE A 956 10.10 -17.91 -4.62
CA ILE A 956 10.70 -16.65 -4.13
C ILE A 956 9.77 -15.97 -3.12
N PHE A 957 8.48 -15.89 -3.45
CA PHE A 957 7.49 -15.20 -2.63
C PHE A 957 7.29 -15.91 -1.29
N LEU A 958 7.06 -17.23 -1.33
CA LEU A 958 6.93 -18.05 -0.12
C LEU A 958 8.18 -17.99 0.75
N LYS A 959 9.36 -18.21 0.16
CA LYS A 959 10.64 -18.11 0.91
C LYS A 959 10.81 -16.75 1.58
N SER A 960 10.31 -15.67 0.97
CA SER A 960 10.40 -14.32 1.52
C SER A 960 9.39 -14.08 2.65
N LEU A 961 8.16 -14.60 2.53
CA LEU A 961 7.18 -14.60 3.62
C LEU A 961 7.62 -15.45 4.81
N ASP A 962 8.26 -16.59 4.54
CA ASP A 962 8.73 -17.49 5.59
C ASP A 962 10.12 -17.12 6.12
N THR A 963 10.74 -16.05 5.61
CA THR A 963 12.02 -15.59 6.12
C THR A 963 11.80 -14.98 7.51
N ARG A 964 12.43 -15.57 8.54
CA ARG A 964 12.43 -15.02 9.89
C ARG A 964 13.28 -13.75 9.92
N ILE A 965 12.63 -12.60 10.09
CA ILE A 965 13.31 -11.31 10.14
C ILE A 965 13.80 -11.10 11.58
N GLN A 966 14.95 -11.68 11.91
CA GLN A 966 15.61 -11.43 13.19
C GLN A 966 17.09 -11.26 12.92
N TYR A 967 17.63 -10.05 13.05
CA TYR A 967 19.00 -9.74 12.65
C TYR A 967 20.07 -10.76 13.10
N SER A 968 19.99 -11.18 14.36
CA SER A 968 20.94 -12.12 14.98
C SER A 968 20.67 -13.60 14.65
N TYR A 969 19.74 -13.88 13.73
CA TYR A 969 19.43 -15.24 13.33
C TYR A 969 20.52 -15.75 12.38
N LYS A 970 21.17 -16.84 12.76
CA LYS A 970 22.29 -17.43 12.02
C LYS A 970 21.89 -17.89 10.62
N GLY A 971 20.66 -18.37 10.45
CA GLY A 971 20.10 -18.84 9.18
C GLY A 971 19.71 -17.73 8.17
N LEU A 972 19.86 -16.44 8.51
CA LEU A 972 19.64 -15.36 7.53
C LEU A 972 20.65 -15.45 6.39
N ASN A 973 20.16 -15.53 5.15
CA ASN A 973 21.05 -15.46 4.00
C ASN A 973 21.75 -14.08 3.93
N LYS A 974 22.94 -14.04 3.32
CA LYS A 974 23.74 -12.82 3.21
C LYS A 974 22.96 -11.66 2.58
N GLU A 975 22.22 -11.95 1.50
CA GLU A 975 21.44 -10.96 0.75
C GLU A 975 20.35 -10.28 1.59
N VAL A 976 19.54 -11.04 2.33
CA VAL A 976 18.49 -10.47 3.20
C VAL A 976 19.11 -9.75 4.38
N ARG A 977 20.21 -10.27 4.93
CA ARG A 977 20.95 -9.59 5.99
C ARG A 977 21.40 -8.21 5.52
N GLU A 978 22.06 -8.11 4.37
CA GLU A 978 22.49 -6.83 3.81
C GLU A 978 21.30 -5.90 3.51
N GLY A 979 20.21 -6.41 2.94
CA GLY A 979 18.99 -5.64 2.72
C GLY A 979 18.37 -5.09 4.02
N LEU A 980 18.36 -5.91 5.09
CA LEU A 980 17.89 -5.52 6.41
C LEU A 980 18.84 -4.49 7.06
N ILE A 981 20.16 -4.67 6.95
CA ILE A 981 21.15 -3.69 7.40
C ILE A 981 20.88 -2.34 6.73
N TRP A 982 20.77 -2.31 5.39
CA TRP A 982 20.46 -1.08 4.66
C TRP A 982 19.16 -0.43 5.12
N ASN A 983 18.12 -1.24 5.35
CA ASN A 983 16.83 -0.76 5.83
C ASN A 983 16.92 -0.09 7.22
N LEU A 984 17.56 -0.77 8.17
CA LEU A 984 17.75 -0.29 9.53
C LEU A 984 18.71 0.91 9.59
N MET A 985 19.72 0.93 8.72
CA MET A 985 20.67 2.03 8.60
C MET A 985 19.96 3.30 8.14
N VAL A 986 19.14 3.21 7.08
CA VAL A 986 18.37 4.34 6.59
C VAL A 986 17.39 4.84 7.65
N LEU A 987 16.67 3.95 8.34
CA LEU A 987 15.78 4.33 9.42
C LEU A 987 16.52 5.07 10.55
N THR A 988 17.68 4.55 10.98
CA THR A 988 18.52 5.15 12.02
C THR A 988 19.07 6.50 11.57
N TRP A 989 19.55 6.59 10.33
CA TRP A 989 20.10 7.83 9.79
C TRP A 989 19.03 8.92 9.63
N GLN A 990 17.82 8.55 9.23
CA GLN A 990 16.68 9.48 9.15
C GLN A 990 16.23 9.99 10.52
N ALA A 991 16.31 9.16 11.56
CA ALA A 991 16.07 9.56 12.94
C ALA A 991 17.15 10.55 13.42
N ILE A 992 18.43 10.23 13.23
CA ILE A 992 19.55 11.14 13.55
C ILE A 992 19.45 12.45 12.73
N ALA A 993 18.92 12.40 11.51
CA ALA A 993 18.69 13.57 10.67
C ALA A 993 17.89 14.69 11.35
N ARG A 994 17.05 14.34 12.35
CA ARG A 994 16.25 15.30 13.11
C ARG A 994 17.12 16.19 13.98
N THR A 995 18.24 15.69 14.49
CA THR A 995 19.13 16.44 15.37
C THR A 995 20.18 17.25 14.61
N ILE A 996 20.59 16.83 13.41
CA ILE A 996 21.62 17.52 12.59
C ILE A 996 21.09 18.63 11.67
N ARG A 997 19.81 18.98 11.79
CA ARG A 997 19.17 19.99 10.93
C ARG A 997 19.73 21.39 11.14
N GLY A 998 19.96 22.10 10.03
CA GLY A 998 20.76 23.34 10.02
C GLY A 998 22.26 23.07 9.96
N ASN A 999 22.66 21.86 9.54
CA ASN A 999 24.05 21.43 9.36
C ASN A 999 24.86 21.50 10.66
N GLN A 1000 24.25 21.05 11.75
CA GLN A 1000 24.86 21.10 13.06
C GLN A 1000 25.34 19.72 13.50
N PRO A 1001 26.45 19.62 14.25
CA PRO A 1001 26.84 18.36 14.87
C PRO A 1001 25.78 17.90 15.89
N THR A 1002 25.77 16.60 16.14
CA THR A 1002 24.93 15.96 17.16
C THR A 1002 25.71 14.94 17.95
N LEU A 1003 25.29 14.73 19.19
CA LEU A 1003 25.68 13.59 20.01
C LEU A 1003 24.70 12.44 19.79
N VAL A 1004 25.17 11.21 19.61
CA VAL A 1004 24.32 10.01 19.51
C VAL A 1004 24.81 8.92 20.46
N ARG A 1005 23.91 8.37 21.28
CA ARG A 1005 24.20 7.20 22.12
C ARG A 1005 23.36 6.00 21.73
N PHE A 1006 24.02 4.86 21.56
CA PHE A 1006 23.42 3.54 21.40
C PHE A 1006 23.49 2.80 22.75
N ILE A 1007 22.35 2.65 23.43
CA ILE A 1007 22.29 2.17 24.82
C ILE A 1007 21.97 0.67 24.93
N ASP A 1008 21.12 0.14 24.06
CA ASP A 1008 20.79 -1.29 24.07
C ASP A 1008 22.02 -2.13 23.69
N ALA A 1009 22.41 -3.11 24.53
CA ALA A 1009 23.53 -3.99 24.22
C ALA A 1009 23.35 -4.75 22.90
N ALA A 1010 22.11 -4.90 22.40
CA ALA A 1010 21.83 -5.54 21.11
C ALA A 1010 22.42 -4.79 19.88
N TRP A 1011 22.87 -3.55 20.00
CA TRP A 1011 23.55 -2.84 18.92
C TRP A 1011 24.93 -3.43 18.58
N ALA A 1012 25.68 -3.84 19.61
CA ALA A 1012 26.97 -4.51 19.52
C ALA A 1012 27.12 -5.49 20.72
N PRO A 1013 26.50 -6.68 20.62
CA PRO A 1013 26.37 -7.60 21.75
C PRO A 1013 27.68 -8.24 22.22
N ASN A 1014 28.60 -8.57 21.31
CA ASN A 1014 29.92 -9.10 21.66
C ASN A 1014 30.81 -7.99 22.23
N LEU A 1015 30.73 -6.77 21.70
CA LEU A 1015 31.48 -5.61 22.21
C LEU A 1015 31.04 -5.26 23.64
N ALA A 1016 29.74 -5.35 23.95
CA ALA A 1016 29.23 -5.21 25.32
C ALA A 1016 29.80 -6.25 26.28
N GLN A 1017 30.24 -7.40 25.77
CA GLN A 1017 30.94 -8.46 26.51
C GLN A 1017 32.47 -8.40 26.34
N LYS A 1018 33.03 -7.32 25.78
CA LYS A 1018 34.47 -7.15 25.49
C LYS A 1018 35.05 -8.21 24.55
N LYS A 1019 34.25 -8.69 23.60
CA LYS A 1019 34.65 -9.63 22.53
C LYS A 1019 34.61 -8.91 21.17
N ALA A 1020 35.32 -9.49 20.19
CA ALA A 1020 35.33 -8.97 18.82
C ALA A 1020 33.95 -9.12 18.15
N GLU A 1021 33.58 -8.13 17.34
CA GLU A 1021 32.31 -8.09 16.61
C GLU A 1021 32.44 -8.49 15.15
N THR A 1022 31.39 -9.11 14.63
CA THR A 1022 31.21 -9.36 13.20
C THR A 1022 29.99 -8.60 12.69
N GLU A 1023 29.85 -8.46 11.38
CA GLU A 1023 28.66 -7.89 10.75
C GLU A 1023 27.39 -8.72 11.00
N GLN A 1024 27.54 -10.00 11.39
CA GLN A 1024 26.42 -10.90 11.65
C GLN A 1024 25.87 -10.72 13.06
N ASP A 1025 26.72 -10.31 14.00
CA ASP A 1025 26.37 -10.16 15.42
C ASP A 1025 25.97 -8.71 15.75
N SER A 1026 26.72 -7.72 15.23
CA SER A 1026 26.52 -6.29 15.51
C SER A 1026 25.89 -5.56 14.34
N LEU A 1027 24.82 -4.81 14.63
CA LEU A 1027 24.19 -3.93 13.66
C LEU A 1027 25.06 -2.70 13.35
N LEU A 1028 25.80 -2.16 14.34
CA LEU A 1028 26.74 -1.07 14.12
C LEU A 1028 27.88 -1.50 13.18
N LYS A 1029 28.42 -2.71 13.36
CA LYS A 1029 29.39 -3.30 12.43
C LYS A 1029 28.77 -3.57 11.07
N GLY A 1030 27.52 -4.04 11.04
CA GLY A 1030 26.73 -4.21 9.83
C GLY A 1030 26.61 -2.91 9.01
N PHE A 1031 26.30 -1.78 9.64
CA PHE A 1031 26.24 -0.48 8.96
C PHE A 1031 27.57 -0.11 8.31
N LYS A 1032 28.68 -0.30 9.02
CA LYS A 1032 30.02 -0.08 8.47
C LYS A 1032 30.31 -1.04 7.31
N TYR A 1033 29.95 -2.32 7.45
CA TYR A 1033 30.16 -3.37 6.45
C TYR A 1033 29.50 -3.04 5.11
N VAL A 1034 28.24 -2.60 5.11
CA VAL A 1034 27.53 -2.30 3.85
C VAL A 1034 27.99 -1.00 3.20
N LEU A 1035 28.57 -0.06 3.96
CA LEU A 1035 29.07 1.22 3.43
C LEU A 1035 30.53 1.15 2.99
N GLN A 1036 31.37 0.37 3.67
CA GLN A 1036 32.82 0.29 3.44
C GLN A 1036 33.22 0.08 1.97
N PRO A 1037 32.51 -0.75 1.15
CA PRO A 1037 32.86 -0.93 -0.26
C PRO A 1037 32.85 0.37 -1.09
N TYR A 1038 32.04 1.36 -0.70
CA TYR A 1038 31.90 2.63 -1.42
C TYR A 1038 32.96 3.68 -1.04
N PHE A 1039 33.63 3.47 0.10
CA PHE A 1039 34.67 4.37 0.65
C PHE A 1039 36.10 3.81 0.49
N GLY A 1040 36.25 2.52 0.14
CA GLY A 1040 37.54 1.86 -0.04
C GLY A 1040 38.38 2.33 -1.24
N LYS A 1041 39.68 1.98 -1.23
CA LYS A 1041 40.65 2.32 -2.29
C LYS A 1041 40.59 1.39 -3.51
N THR A 1042 40.22 0.11 -3.33
CA THR A 1042 40.09 -0.90 -4.39
C THR A 1042 38.65 -0.93 -4.93
N ARG A 1043 38.42 -0.19 -6.03
CA ARG A 1043 37.09 0.07 -6.61
C ARG A 1043 36.69 -0.96 -7.66
N THR A 1044 36.48 -2.21 -7.26
CA THR A 1044 36.07 -3.28 -8.19
C THR A 1044 34.61 -3.68 -7.94
N GLY A 1045 33.76 -3.58 -8.96
CA GLY A 1045 32.41 -4.16 -8.96
C GLY A 1045 31.23 -3.21 -8.65
N TYR A 1046 31.46 -1.91 -8.45
CA TYR A 1046 30.40 -0.91 -8.24
C TYR A 1046 30.42 0.17 -9.32
N ASP A 1047 29.23 0.63 -9.70
CA ASP A 1047 29.08 1.68 -10.71
C ASP A 1047 29.61 3.03 -10.17
N GLN A 1048 30.19 3.86 -11.04
CA GLN A 1048 30.78 5.14 -10.64
C GLN A 1048 29.73 6.10 -10.07
N ILE A 1049 28.51 6.04 -10.60
CA ILE A 1049 27.35 6.79 -10.11
C ILE A 1049 27.10 6.44 -8.65
N ASP A 1050 27.02 5.15 -8.33
CA ASP A 1050 26.73 4.66 -6.98
C ASP A 1050 27.80 5.09 -5.98
N LEU A 1051 29.08 5.00 -6.37
CA LEU A 1051 30.20 5.49 -5.54
C LEU A 1051 30.06 6.97 -5.20
N ALA A 1052 29.73 7.81 -6.19
CA ALA A 1052 29.55 9.24 -5.99
C ALA A 1052 28.31 9.56 -5.13
N LEU A 1053 27.21 8.83 -5.34
CA LEU A 1053 25.97 8.99 -4.57
C LEU A 1053 26.16 8.60 -3.10
N VAL A 1054 26.73 7.43 -2.82
CA VAL A 1054 26.90 6.95 -1.44
C VAL A 1054 27.76 7.89 -0.63
N ARG A 1055 28.87 8.37 -1.22
CA ARG A 1055 29.72 9.37 -0.57
C ARG A 1055 28.94 10.63 -0.25
N SER A 1056 28.15 11.10 -1.21
CA SER A 1056 27.34 12.30 -1.00
C SER A 1056 26.31 12.15 0.11
N LEU A 1057 25.69 10.99 0.27
CA LEU A 1057 24.53 10.80 1.16
C LEU A 1057 24.89 10.29 2.55
N TYR A 1058 25.93 9.44 2.65
CA TYR A 1058 26.22 8.65 3.84
C TYR A 1058 27.63 8.88 4.41
N GLU A 1059 28.47 9.71 3.79
CA GLU A 1059 29.83 9.97 4.30
C GLU A 1059 29.87 10.46 5.76
N PRO A 1060 29.05 11.44 6.19
CA PRO A 1060 29.10 11.89 7.59
C PRO A 1060 28.73 10.79 8.57
N PHE A 1061 27.77 9.94 8.20
CA PHE A 1061 27.37 8.79 8.99
C PHE A 1061 28.47 7.72 9.05
N TYR A 1062 29.10 7.41 7.91
CA TYR A 1062 30.23 6.47 7.85
C TYR A 1062 31.40 6.92 8.73
N ARG A 1063 31.82 8.20 8.61
CA ARG A 1063 32.90 8.76 9.42
C ARG A 1063 32.57 8.76 10.92
N ALA A 1064 31.32 9.01 11.29
CA ALA A 1064 30.89 8.95 12.68
C ALA A 1064 30.94 7.50 13.23
N LEU A 1065 30.59 6.50 12.41
CA LEU A 1065 30.72 5.09 12.78
C LEU A 1065 32.18 4.66 12.96
N GLU A 1066 33.11 5.15 12.14
CA GLU A 1066 34.55 4.84 12.26
C GLU A 1066 35.18 5.32 13.58
N LYS A 1067 34.57 6.31 14.24
CA LYS A 1067 35.01 6.85 15.53
C LYS A 1067 34.53 6.02 16.73
N ILE A 1068 33.68 5.00 16.52
CA ILE A 1068 33.21 4.13 17.60
C ILE A 1068 34.28 3.05 17.85
N ASP A 1069 34.93 3.10 19.02
CA ASP A 1069 35.94 2.10 19.38
C ASP A 1069 35.38 0.67 19.31
N GLY A 1070 36.07 -0.21 18.58
CA GLY A 1070 35.68 -1.62 18.39
C GLY A 1070 34.74 -1.93 17.23
N ILE A 1071 34.25 -0.91 16.50
CA ILE A 1071 33.39 -1.04 15.31
C ILE A 1071 34.18 -0.64 14.06
#